data_AF-A0A849ZTH4-F1
#
_entry.id   AF-A0A849ZTH4-F1
#
_cell.length_a   1.000
_cell.length_b   1.000
_cell.length_c   1.000
_cell.angle_alpha   90.00
_cell.angle_beta   90.00
_cell.angle_gamma   90.00
#
_symmetry.space_group_name_H-M   'P 1'
#
loop_
_entity.id
_entity.type
_entity.pdbx_description
1 polymer ?
#
loop_
_entity_poly.entity_id
_entity_poly.type
_entity_poly.pdbx_seq_one_letter_code
_entity_poly.pdbx_strand_id
1 'polypeptide(L)'
;MRIRHGTAAGCVAALSIPGGAPGAPALVSPEIEFAVIGDFGDAGQAELDVANLVKSWGPEFIVTVGDNNYVFGEAATIDQNIGQYYHEFIGNYQGGYGAGSAINRFFPALGNHDWDSGAVPLGCQPHLDYFTLPGNERYFDFVWGPVHFYVIDTDPREPDGNTGGSVQGQWLRDRLRASGDPWHVVLAHHSPYSSAVNHGSQAFAQWPHRPWGAQLVLSGHDHTYERLSVGGLPYIVNGIGGRSLYGFNAVPESGSIVRYNSNYGAQRVEANADAMRLRLFSRTPTLRDTYHLTPWRIDGEPEPNLDPVATAPGGQRLYVDRVGDWLYVAANSAQGTGHDRFVYVARAPGALQAANWAKTGQVAAWEFFLAEEESNQFHDWYSAAGVQVPASLEFESHTGTGNLLEGCFNMRSAWGSVPASVEVCTASFATASGGALDTGRQVPAPVAVNGNIEANEYLAVVLPPPATAPYSPWTIDGLLEPSAVPLATNGGQTLYAVQDGEWLYVAAEAPASGPAVNDLFIYVARAPGALRAANWAKSGQVAAWDLFLAREGASVFNNWYDAQEEQYVRVSRHHNGAVSGQVLEGAINMVQAWGSGPSSVHLAIGEFGTSDGGALDTGRQVPPPVTVDGIIQAYEFHELPLGPVPARLTVLEGR
;
A
#
# COMPACT_ATOMS: atom_id res chain seq x y z
N MET A 1 42.31 -52.79 -30.96
CA MET A 1 42.44 -52.61 -29.50
C MET A 1 43.57 -51.61 -29.29
N ARG A 2 43.42 -50.34 -28.90
CA ARG A 2 42.40 -49.59 -28.14
C ARG A 2 42.17 -48.18 -28.73
N ILE A 3 40.88 -47.80 -28.76
CA ILE A 3 40.20 -46.52 -28.43
C ILE A 3 40.55 -45.22 -29.20
N ARG A 4 39.45 -44.60 -29.67
CA ARG A 4 39.28 -43.41 -30.54
C ARG A 4 39.39 -42.07 -29.77
N HIS A 5 39.84 -41.03 -30.46
CA HIS A 5 39.21 -39.69 -30.49
C HIS A 5 39.44 -39.06 -31.88
N GLY A 6 38.36 -38.71 -32.59
CA GLY A 6 38.35 -37.95 -33.85
C GLY A 6 37.86 -36.52 -33.60
N THR A 7 38.48 -35.52 -34.25
CA THR A 7 38.06 -34.85 -35.53
C THR A 7 37.01 -33.76 -35.30
N ALA A 8 36.99 -32.61 -35.97
CA ALA A 8 37.91 -31.92 -36.88
C ALA A 8 37.37 -30.48 -37.06
N ALA A 9 38.25 -29.59 -37.47
CA ALA A 9 38.02 -28.15 -37.68
C ALA A 9 37.19 -27.84 -38.95
N GLY A 10 36.49 -26.70 -38.93
CA GLY A 10 35.76 -26.13 -40.07
C GLY A 10 36.40 -24.87 -40.65
N CYS A 11 36.05 -24.55 -41.90
CA CYS A 11 36.25 -23.23 -42.52
C CYS A 11 35.25 -22.98 -43.68
N VAL A 12 34.39 -21.95 -43.52
CA VAL A 12 33.96 -20.86 -44.47
C VAL A 12 33.37 -21.26 -45.86
N ALA A 13 32.24 -20.75 -46.41
CA ALA A 13 31.57 -19.44 -46.34
C ALA A 13 30.06 -19.43 -46.75
N ALA A 14 29.32 -18.43 -46.21
CA ALA A 14 28.24 -17.58 -46.74
C ALA A 14 26.90 -18.12 -47.29
N LEU A 15 25.78 -17.73 -46.64
CA LEU A 15 24.55 -17.21 -47.27
C LEU A 15 23.76 -16.31 -46.26
N SER A 16 23.22 -15.20 -46.74
CA SER A 16 22.46 -14.17 -45.99
C SER A 16 20.93 -14.40 -46.01
N ILE A 17 20.23 -14.18 -44.88
CA ILE A 17 18.78 -13.85 -44.79
C ILE A 17 18.54 -12.94 -43.55
N PRO A 18 17.61 -11.94 -43.59
CA PRO A 18 17.54 -10.82 -42.65
C PRO A 18 16.48 -10.97 -41.53
N GLY A 19 16.58 -10.12 -40.50
CA GLY A 19 15.44 -9.65 -39.70
C GLY A 19 15.15 -10.42 -38.42
N GLY A 20 15.10 -9.68 -37.30
CA GLY A 20 14.58 -10.15 -36.01
C GLY A 20 15.59 -9.99 -34.88
N ALA A 21 15.65 -8.81 -34.26
CA ALA A 21 16.23 -8.68 -32.94
C ALA A 21 15.41 -9.54 -31.95
N PRO A 22 16.04 -10.34 -31.07
CA PRO A 22 15.31 -11.01 -30.00
C PRO A 22 14.75 -9.94 -29.07
N GLY A 23 13.44 -10.01 -28.85
CA GLY A 23 12.69 -9.09 -27.98
C GLY A 23 13.34 -9.00 -26.60
N ALA A 24 13.48 -7.77 -26.13
CA ALA A 24 13.74 -7.52 -24.72
C ALA A 24 12.60 -8.15 -23.91
N PRO A 25 12.89 -8.90 -22.82
CA PRO A 25 11.85 -9.30 -21.90
C PRO A 25 11.24 -8.03 -21.27
N ALA A 26 9.91 -7.99 -21.22
CA ALA A 26 9.18 -6.97 -20.48
C ALA A 26 9.66 -6.99 -19.01
N LEU A 27 10.12 -5.85 -18.52
CA LEU A 27 10.53 -5.68 -17.12
C LEU A 27 9.26 -5.68 -16.26
N VAL A 28 9.03 -6.83 -15.61
CA VAL A 28 8.31 -6.89 -14.33
C VAL A 28 8.99 -5.91 -13.37
N SER A 29 8.22 -5.05 -12.71
CA SER A 29 8.70 -4.19 -11.62
C SER A 29 9.56 -5.04 -10.67
N PRO A 30 10.83 -4.66 -10.37
CA PRO A 30 11.72 -5.55 -9.63
C PRO A 30 11.12 -5.80 -8.24
N GLU A 31 10.73 -7.04 -8.00
CA GLU A 31 10.41 -7.55 -6.67
C GLU A 31 11.68 -7.42 -5.83
N ILE A 32 11.56 -6.70 -4.72
CA ILE A 32 12.63 -6.61 -3.73
C ILE A 32 12.42 -7.63 -2.63
N GLU A 33 13.53 -8.13 -2.07
CA GLU A 33 13.50 -9.04 -0.93
C GLU A 33 14.37 -8.53 0.22
N PHE A 34 13.80 -8.39 1.42
CA PHE A 34 14.52 -7.93 2.61
C PHE A 34 14.12 -8.70 3.87
N ALA A 35 14.92 -8.57 4.93
CA ALA A 35 14.65 -9.19 6.22
C ALA A 35 14.41 -8.15 7.32
N VAL A 36 13.57 -8.52 8.30
CA VAL A 36 13.33 -7.74 9.53
C VAL A 36 13.76 -8.58 10.72
N ILE A 37 14.62 -7.99 11.58
CA ILE A 37 15.07 -8.57 12.84
C ILE A 37 14.96 -7.55 13.98
N GLY A 38 14.75 -7.99 15.21
CA GLY A 38 14.71 -7.13 16.39
C GLY A 38 15.25 -7.86 17.59
N ASP A 39 15.79 -7.13 18.57
CA ASP A 39 16.12 -7.67 19.90
C ASP A 39 17.03 -8.92 19.80
N PHE A 40 18.07 -8.82 18.98
CA PHE A 40 18.98 -9.92 18.66
C PHE A 40 20.30 -9.86 19.42
N GLY A 41 20.96 -8.69 19.43
CA GLY A 41 22.40 -8.48 19.58
C GLY A 41 23.03 -8.79 20.93
N ASP A 42 22.86 -10.02 21.41
CA ASP A 42 23.48 -10.61 22.60
C ASP A 42 24.52 -11.67 22.23
N ALA A 43 24.75 -11.86 20.93
CA ALA A 43 25.52 -12.93 20.34
C ALA A 43 25.04 -14.34 20.77
N GLY A 44 25.88 -15.34 20.51
CA GLY A 44 25.60 -16.72 20.84
C GLY A 44 24.78 -17.47 19.78
N GLN A 45 24.26 -18.63 20.18
CA GLN A 45 23.69 -19.59 19.25
C GLN A 45 22.34 -19.16 18.66
N ALA A 46 21.49 -18.50 19.46
CA ALA A 46 20.16 -18.08 19.00
C ALA A 46 20.26 -17.06 17.87
N GLU A 47 21.08 -16.03 18.07
CA GLU A 47 21.37 -15.03 17.06
C GLU A 47 22.09 -15.64 15.84
N LEU A 48 23.08 -16.53 16.05
CA LEU A 48 23.73 -17.24 14.94
C LEU A 48 22.73 -18.00 14.07
N ASP A 49 21.78 -18.71 14.68
CA ASP A 49 20.75 -19.47 13.96
C ASP A 49 19.83 -18.52 13.16
N VAL A 50 19.43 -17.39 13.75
CA VAL A 50 18.61 -16.36 13.08
C VAL A 50 19.38 -15.69 11.95
N ALA A 51 20.65 -15.34 12.15
CA ALA A 51 21.52 -14.80 11.12
C ALA A 51 21.70 -15.78 9.95
N ASN A 52 21.89 -17.07 10.22
CA ASN A 52 21.98 -18.11 9.19
C ASN A 52 20.65 -18.28 8.44
N LEU A 53 19.52 -18.22 9.15
CA LEU A 53 18.19 -18.24 8.54
C LEU A 53 18.03 -17.06 7.57
N VAL A 54 18.31 -15.83 8.03
CA VAL A 54 18.21 -14.61 7.21
C VAL A 54 19.12 -14.71 5.98
N LYS A 55 20.39 -15.11 6.17
CA LYS A 55 21.34 -15.26 5.06
C LYS A 55 20.94 -16.35 4.06
N SER A 56 20.21 -17.39 4.50
CA SER A 56 19.72 -18.44 3.60
C SER A 56 18.69 -17.95 2.57
N TRP A 57 18.05 -16.80 2.82
CA TRP A 57 17.13 -16.17 1.89
C TRP A 57 17.83 -15.34 0.82
N GLY A 58 19.08 -14.92 1.07
CA GLY A 58 19.83 -14.01 0.19
C GLY A 58 19.17 -12.63 0.05
N PRO A 59 18.74 -11.96 1.14
CA PRO A 59 18.03 -10.69 1.03
C PRO A 59 18.92 -9.59 0.44
N GLU A 60 18.28 -8.62 -0.20
CA GLU A 60 18.94 -7.40 -0.67
C GLU A 60 19.40 -6.53 0.49
N PHE A 61 18.64 -6.42 1.57
CA PHE A 61 19.04 -5.67 2.75
C PHE A 61 18.32 -6.17 4.00
N ILE A 62 18.75 -5.67 5.15
CA ILE A 62 18.17 -5.97 6.46
C ILE A 62 17.77 -4.66 7.11
N VAL A 63 16.56 -4.60 7.66
CA VAL A 63 16.13 -3.55 8.59
C VAL A 63 16.02 -4.14 9.98
N THR A 64 16.27 -3.32 11.00
CA THR A 64 16.04 -3.74 12.39
C THR A 64 15.01 -2.87 13.10
N VAL A 65 14.40 -3.43 14.14
CA VAL A 65 13.43 -2.76 15.02
C VAL A 65 14.01 -2.51 16.42
N GLY A 66 15.32 -2.22 16.49
CA GLY A 66 16.00 -1.80 17.71
C GLY A 66 16.60 -2.92 18.55
N ASP A 67 17.34 -2.49 19.58
CA ASP A 67 18.14 -3.30 20.48
C ASP A 67 19.14 -4.19 19.75
N ASN A 68 20.05 -3.51 19.06
CA ASN A 68 21.04 -4.14 18.19
C ASN A 68 22.31 -4.57 18.95
N ASN A 69 22.57 -3.99 20.12
CA ASN A 69 23.79 -4.23 20.88
C ASN A 69 23.53 -4.30 22.40
N TYR A 70 23.21 -5.48 22.89
CA TYR A 70 23.00 -5.73 24.32
C TYR A 70 24.33 -5.79 25.10
N VAL A 71 24.32 -5.51 26.40
CA VAL A 71 23.20 -4.95 27.20
C VAL A 71 23.28 -3.42 27.27
N PHE A 72 24.42 -2.84 26.93
CA PHE A 72 24.73 -1.45 27.24
C PHE A 72 25.22 -0.67 26.00
N GLY A 73 24.88 -1.10 24.80
CA GLY A 73 25.20 -0.37 23.57
C GLY A 73 26.68 -0.04 23.39
N GLU A 74 27.61 -0.79 24.01
CA GLU A 74 29.00 -0.38 24.14
C GLU A 74 29.78 -0.57 22.83
N ALA A 75 30.71 0.35 22.54
CA ALA A 75 31.62 0.22 21.41
C ALA A 75 32.50 -1.05 21.49
N ALA A 76 32.73 -1.57 22.70
CA ALA A 76 33.50 -2.79 22.91
C ALA A 76 32.75 -4.07 22.47
N THR A 77 31.41 -4.04 22.45
CA THR A 77 30.58 -5.21 22.14
C THR A 77 29.92 -5.11 20.76
N ILE A 78 29.77 -3.90 20.22
CA ILE A 78 28.98 -3.66 19.00
C ILE A 78 29.44 -4.51 17.79
N ASP A 79 30.75 -4.68 17.62
CA ASP A 79 31.25 -5.47 16.49
C ASP A 79 31.05 -6.98 16.68
N GLN A 80 31.16 -7.46 17.91
CA GLN A 80 30.89 -8.85 18.25
C GLN A 80 29.40 -9.19 18.12
N ASN A 81 28.53 -8.27 18.53
CA ASN A 81 27.09 -8.46 18.55
C ASN A 81 26.43 -8.19 17.20
N ILE A 82 27.08 -7.47 16.28
CA ILE A 82 26.48 -7.15 14.97
C ILE A 82 27.37 -7.63 13.83
N GLY A 83 28.60 -7.12 13.76
CA GLY A 83 29.54 -7.40 12.67
C GLY A 83 29.83 -8.88 12.48
N GLN A 84 29.95 -9.64 13.58
CA GLN A 84 30.12 -11.09 13.54
C GLN A 84 29.11 -11.82 12.66
N TYR A 85 27.87 -11.33 12.61
CA TYR A 85 26.76 -12.00 11.95
C TYR A 85 26.37 -11.36 10.63
N TYR A 86 26.50 -10.03 10.53
CA TYR A 86 25.88 -9.21 9.48
C TYR A 86 26.84 -8.26 8.76
N HIS A 87 28.17 -8.30 9.01
CA HIS A 87 29.12 -7.36 8.40
C HIS A 87 29.02 -7.23 6.87
N GLU A 88 28.71 -8.32 6.17
CA GLU A 88 28.52 -8.36 4.70
C GLU A 88 27.38 -7.46 4.17
N PHE A 89 26.50 -6.97 5.06
CA PHE A 89 25.45 -6.00 4.77
C PHE A 89 25.78 -4.56 5.19
N ILE A 90 26.84 -4.35 5.97
CA ILE A 90 27.17 -3.05 6.55
C ILE A 90 28.11 -2.28 5.61
N GLY A 91 27.68 -1.11 5.13
CA GLY A 91 28.55 -0.24 4.34
C GLY A 91 29.56 0.48 5.22
N ASN A 92 30.73 0.81 4.67
CA ASN A 92 31.84 1.44 5.41
C ASN A 92 32.26 0.69 6.70
N TYR A 93 32.00 -0.61 6.78
CA TYR A 93 32.31 -1.44 7.93
C TYR A 93 33.80 -1.41 8.30
N GLN A 94 34.11 -1.13 9.58
CA GLN A 94 35.48 -1.03 10.12
C GLN A 94 35.83 -2.16 11.10
N GLY A 95 34.94 -3.13 11.28
CA GLY A 95 35.13 -4.21 12.26
C GLY A 95 36.01 -5.35 11.78
N GLY A 96 36.14 -6.38 12.63
CA GLY A 96 37.13 -7.46 12.49
C GLY A 96 36.66 -8.72 11.78
N TYR A 97 35.39 -8.82 11.39
CA TYR A 97 34.79 -10.10 10.96
C TYR A 97 34.80 -10.37 9.45
N GLY A 98 35.24 -9.41 8.64
CA GLY A 98 35.37 -9.59 7.20
C GLY A 98 35.25 -8.29 6.43
N ALA A 99 35.11 -8.40 5.11
CA ALA A 99 34.85 -7.24 4.27
C ALA A 99 33.38 -6.81 4.43
N GLY A 100 33.17 -5.51 4.65
CA GLY A 100 31.84 -4.93 4.61
C GLY A 100 31.19 -4.97 3.23
N SER A 101 30.02 -4.36 3.16
CA SER A 101 29.32 -4.11 1.92
C SER A 101 29.82 -2.86 1.20
N ALA A 102 29.75 -2.83 -0.13
CA ALA A 102 30.14 -1.66 -0.92
C ALA A 102 29.13 -0.50 -0.82
N ILE A 103 27.89 -0.80 -0.45
CA ILE A 103 26.80 0.13 -0.18
C ILE A 103 26.13 -0.27 1.13
N ASN A 104 25.43 0.64 1.81
CA ASN A 104 24.67 0.25 3.00
C ASN A 104 23.51 -0.67 2.64
N ARG A 105 23.43 -1.82 3.32
CA ARG A 105 22.37 -2.83 3.20
C ARG A 105 21.87 -3.30 4.57
N PHE A 106 22.21 -2.56 5.62
CA PHE A 106 21.80 -2.82 7.01
C PHE A 106 21.34 -1.49 7.62
N PHE A 107 20.06 -1.41 7.97
CA PHE A 107 19.42 -0.18 8.42
C PHE A 107 18.80 -0.39 9.81
N PRO A 108 19.56 -0.14 10.88
CA PRO A 108 19.10 -0.38 12.23
C PRO A 108 18.28 0.79 12.77
N ALA A 109 17.14 0.49 13.42
CA ALA A 109 16.51 1.43 14.35
C ALA A 109 17.25 1.40 15.70
N LEU A 110 17.23 2.50 16.45
CA LEU A 110 17.76 2.53 17.83
C LEU A 110 16.73 1.96 18.81
N GLY A 111 17.17 1.07 19.69
CA GLY A 111 16.42 0.65 20.87
C GLY A 111 16.98 1.19 22.18
N ASN A 112 16.32 0.89 23.29
CA ASN A 112 16.74 1.42 24.59
C ASN A 112 18.11 0.89 25.03
N HIS A 113 18.47 -0.34 24.64
CA HIS A 113 19.78 -0.92 24.94
C HIS A 113 20.89 -0.31 24.08
N ASP A 114 20.59 0.24 22.91
CA ASP A 114 21.57 0.97 22.08
C ASP A 114 21.92 2.34 22.68
N TRP A 115 21.02 2.90 23.50
CA TRP A 115 21.23 4.12 24.27
C TRP A 115 21.88 3.90 25.65
N ASP A 116 21.88 2.66 26.16
CA ASP A 116 22.32 2.31 27.51
C ASP A 116 23.86 2.30 27.66
N SER A 117 24.61 3.33 27.26
CA SER A 117 26.08 3.31 27.37
C SER A 117 26.56 3.18 28.84
N GLY A 118 27.25 2.08 29.17
CA GLY A 118 27.80 1.78 30.51
C GLY A 118 28.83 2.81 31.05
N ALA A 119 29.29 3.72 30.19
CA ALA A 119 30.11 4.88 30.55
C ALA A 119 29.27 6.17 30.50
N VAL A 120 29.51 7.08 31.46
CA VAL A 120 28.93 8.44 31.61
C VAL A 120 28.73 9.17 30.26
N PRO A 121 27.74 10.07 30.16
CA PRO A 121 26.60 9.92 29.25
C PRO A 121 27.01 10.03 27.76
N LEU A 122 27.41 8.93 27.13
CA LEU A 122 27.68 8.93 25.68
C LEU A 122 26.41 8.76 24.84
N GLY A 123 25.30 8.34 25.47
CA GLY A 123 24.06 8.06 24.75
C GLY A 123 24.29 6.97 23.70
N CYS A 124 23.73 7.15 22.50
CA CYS A 124 23.90 6.22 21.38
C CYS A 124 25.19 6.42 20.56
N GLN A 125 26.21 7.14 21.06
CA GLN A 125 27.43 7.43 20.28
C GLN A 125 28.09 6.18 19.67
N PRO A 126 28.20 5.02 20.35
CA PRO A 126 28.76 3.82 19.73
C PRO A 126 28.02 3.35 18.49
N HIS A 127 26.69 3.55 18.42
CA HIS A 127 25.92 3.28 17.22
C HIS A 127 26.30 4.24 16.08
N LEU A 128 26.34 5.55 16.39
CA LEU A 128 26.69 6.61 15.43
C LEU A 128 28.12 6.47 14.89
N ASP A 129 29.05 5.94 15.70
CA ASP A 129 30.43 5.71 15.28
C ASP A 129 30.59 4.44 14.42
N TYR A 130 29.68 3.47 14.57
CA TYR A 130 29.79 2.15 13.94
C TYR A 130 29.10 2.07 12.58
N PHE A 131 27.94 2.73 12.45
CA PHE A 131 27.20 2.77 11.19
C PHE A 131 27.51 4.05 10.39
N THR A 132 27.01 4.09 9.16
CA THR A 132 27.00 5.30 8.35
C THR A 132 25.62 5.37 7.73
N LEU A 133 24.66 6.01 8.41
CA LEU A 133 23.24 5.98 8.01
C LEU A 133 22.80 7.30 7.36
N PRO A 134 21.63 7.33 6.70
CA PRO A 134 21.06 8.59 6.22
C PRO A 134 20.65 9.52 7.36
N GLY A 135 20.35 10.77 7.02
CA GLY A 135 19.77 11.74 7.96
C GLY A 135 20.71 12.09 9.11
N ASN A 136 20.19 12.05 10.33
CA ASN A 136 20.96 12.27 11.55
C ASN A 136 21.41 10.95 12.21
N GLU A 137 21.20 9.83 11.52
CA GLU A 137 21.55 8.47 11.92
C GLU A 137 20.80 7.91 13.14
N ARG A 138 20.00 8.73 13.84
CA ARG A 138 19.08 8.27 14.91
C ARG A 138 17.69 7.98 14.38
N TYR A 139 17.19 8.87 13.55
CA TYR A 139 15.96 8.71 12.78
C TYR A 139 16.18 9.22 11.36
N PHE A 140 15.69 8.47 10.38
CA PHE A 140 15.96 8.73 8.97
C PHE A 140 15.00 7.98 8.07
N ASP A 141 14.97 8.38 6.81
CA ASP A 141 14.19 7.74 5.76
C ASP A 141 15.09 7.24 4.62
N PHE A 142 14.65 6.20 3.93
CA PHE A 142 15.25 5.74 2.69
C PHE A 142 14.24 5.01 1.82
N VAL A 143 14.48 5.00 0.51
CA VAL A 143 13.66 4.29 -0.47
C VAL A 143 14.47 3.14 -1.06
N TRP A 144 13.87 1.95 -1.11
CA TRP A 144 14.42 0.80 -1.81
C TRP A 144 13.31 0.15 -2.63
N GLY A 145 13.49 0.08 -3.95
CA GLY A 145 12.44 -0.39 -4.86
C GLY A 145 11.13 0.39 -4.68
N PRO A 146 9.99 -0.29 -4.42
CA PRO A 146 8.68 0.34 -4.25
C PRO A 146 8.37 0.77 -2.81
N VAL A 147 9.34 0.70 -1.89
CA VAL A 147 9.09 0.89 -0.45
C VAL A 147 9.91 2.06 0.09
N HIS A 148 9.23 2.98 0.76
CA HIS A 148 9.81 4.03 1.58
C HIS A 148 9.77 3.61 3.05
N PHE A 149 10.95 3.52 3.66
CA PHE A 149 11.14 3.17 5.05
C PHE A 149 11.40 4.42 5.89
N TYR A 150 10.75 4.49 7.04
CA TYR A 150 10.92 5.58 8.00
C TYR A 150 11.36 4.99 9.34
N VAL A 151 12.64 5.13 9.64
CA VAL A 151 13.25 4.68 10.89
C VAL A 151 13.09 5.78 11.93
N ILE A 152 12.38 5.49 13.02
CA ILE A 152 12.17 6.41 14.14
C ILE A 152 12.83 5.90 15.41
N ASP A 153 13.30 6.84 16.23
CA ASP A 153 13.84 6.60 17.56
C ASP A 153 12.77 6.95 18.60
N THR A 154 12.24 5.90 19.23
CA THR A 154 11.19 6.03 20.24
C THR A 154 11.74 6.15 21.66
N ASP A 155 13.05 6.16 21.85
CA ASP A 155 13.65 6.26 23.17
C ASP A 155 13.45 7.67 23.77
N PRO A 156 13.08 7.79 25.06
CA PRO A 156 12.90 9.09 25.71
C PRO A 156 14.15 9.96 25.81
N ARG A 157 15.35 9.40 25.52
CA ARG A 157 16.62 10.14 25.47
C ARG A 157 16.87 10.82 24.12
N GLU A 158 16.02 10.58 23.12
CA GLU A 158 16.14 11.23 21.82
C GLU A 158 15.94 12.76 21.97
N PRO A 159 16.93 13.58 21.55
CA PRO A 159 16.94 15.03 21.81
C PRO A 159 15.89 15.84 21.05
N ASP A 160 15.42 15.38 19.89
CA ASP A 160 14.35 15.97 19.07
C ASP A 160 12.94 15.54 19.54
N GLY A 161 12.87 14.68 20.58
CA GLY A 161 11.71 14.14 21.27
C GLY A 161 11.09 12.90 20.62
N ASN A 162 10.44 12.06 21.43
CA ASN A 162 9.89 10.74 21.04
C ASN A 162 8.34 10.68 21.00
N THR A 163 7.68 11.80 20.72
CA THR A 163 6.20 11.87 20.64
C THR A 163 5.75 12.40 19.30
N GLY A 164 4.51 12.15 18.90
CA GLY A 164 3.97 12.66 17.63
C GLY A 164 3.95 14.20 17.50
N GLY A 165 4.09 14.95 18.61
CA GLY A 165 4.20 16.41 18.59
C GLY A 165 5.64 16.93 18.53
N SER A 166 6.63 16.06 18.65
CA SER A 166 8.05 16.43 18.72
C SER A 166 8.61 16.88 17.36
N VAL A 167 9.86 17.33 17.32
CA VAL A 167 10.53 17.67 16.06
C VAL A 167 10.63 16.42 15.16
N GLN A 168 10.96 15.28 15.75
CA GLN A 168 10.95 13.98 15.05
C GLN A 168 9.53 13.58 14.60
N GLY A 169 8.51 13.74 15.45
CA GLY A 169 7.13 13.43 15.10
C GLY A 169 6.60 14.27 13.95
N GLN A 170 6.94 15.56 13.92
CA GLN A 170 6.63 16.47 12.81
C GLN A 170 7.39 16.07 11.55
N TRP A 171 8.68 15.72 11.66
CA TRP A 171 9.45 15.18 10.54
C TRP A 171 8.79 13.93 9.96
N LEU A 172 8.43 12.94 10.78
CA LEU A 172 7.80 11.70 10.29
C LEU A 172 6.49 12.01 9.59
N ARG A 173 5.63 12.82 10.21
CA ARG A 173 4.36 13.25 9.61
C ARG A 173 4.59 13.86 8.24
N ASP A 174 5.51 14.82 8.15
CA ASP A 174 5.73 15.58 6.93
C ASP A 174 6.36 14.69 5.85
N ARG A 175 7.22 13.75 6.22
CA ARG A 175 7.86 12.76 5.32
C ARG A 175 6.88 11.71 4.80
N LEU A 176 6.08 11.08 5.66
CA LEU A 176 5.03 10.16 5.25
C LEU A 176 4.03 10.86 4.32
N ARG A 177 3.65 12.09 4.68
CA ARG A 177 2.75 12.90 3.86
C ARG A 177 3.36 13.36 2.54
N ALA A 178 4.68 13.32 2.41
CA ALA A 178 5.40 13.79 1.24
C ALA A 178 5.64 12.68 0.19
N SER A 179 5.48 11.42 0.58
CA SER A 179 5.91 10.30 -0.26
C SER A 179 4.81 9.86 -1.23
N GLY A 180 5.22 9.61 -2.48
CA GLY A 180 4.40 9.00 -3.54
C GLY A 180 4.79 7.56 -3.84
N ASP A 181 5.65 6.96 -3.00
CA ASP A 181 6.07 5.57 -3.15
C ASP A 181 4.91 4.60 -2.83
N PRO A 182 4.83 3.43 -3.49
CA PRO A 182 3.73 2.49 -3.28
C PRO A 182 3.52 2.05 -1.82
N TRP A 183 4.61 1.89 -1.06
CA TRP A 183 4.58 1.40 0.32
C TRP A 183 5.32 2.30 1.30
N HIS A 184 4.66 2.61 2.43
CA HIS A 184 5.22 3.38 3.54
C HIS A 184 5.30 2.53 4.81
N VAL A 185 6.53 2.22 5.24
CA VAL A 185 6.80 1.35 6.40
C VAL A 185 7.52 2.13 7.48
N VAL A 186 6.92 2.24 8.66
CA VAL A 186 7.55 2.84 9.84
C VAL A 186 8.24 1.75 10.66
N LEU A 187 9.49 1.96 11.01
CA LEU A 187 10.32 1.11 11.87
C LEU A 187 10.53 1.84 13.19
N ALA A 188 10.09 1.25 14.29
CA ALA A 188 10.23 1.77 15.64
C ALA A 188 10.83 0.70 16.56
N HIS A 189 11.35 1.07 17.73
CA HIS A 189 11.73 0.06 18.72
C HIS A 189 10.59 -0.31 19.66
N HIS A 190 10.16 0.62 20.52
CA HIS A 190 9.08 0.40 21.47
C HIS A 190 7.73 0.11 20.79
N SER A 191 7.09 -1.01 21.15
CA SER A 191 5.80 -1.46 20.62
C SER A 191 4.67 -0.47 20.90
N PRO A 192 4.03 0.16 19.90
CA PRO A 192 2.84 0.99 20.12
C PRO A 192 1.70 0.17 20.75
N TYR A 193 1.53 -1.07 20.28
CA TYR A 193 0.55 -2.04 20.77
C TYR A 193 1.21 -3.40 20.92
N SER A 194 0.96 -4.08 22.04
CA SER A 194 1.52 -5.40 22.33
C SER A 194 0.80 -6.06 23.50
N SER A 195 0.57 -7.36 23.37
CA SER A 195 -0.03 -8.22 24.39
C SER A 195 1.01 -8.84 25.33
N ALA A 196 2.30 -8.52 25.21
CA ALA A 196 3.35 -9.11 26.03
C ALA A 196 3.21 -8.73 27.52
N VAL A 197 3.64 -9.64 28.41
CA VAL A 197 3.54 -9.43 29.88
C VAL A 197 4.60 -8.48 30.43
N ASN A 198 5.71 -8.31 29.71
CA ASN A 198 6.88 -7.59 30.22
C ASN A 198 6.75 -6.08 30.02
N HIS A 199 6.53 -5.63 28.78
CA HIS A 199 6.36 -4.21 28.48
C HIS A 199 4.94 -3.93 28.01
N GLY A 200 4.47 -4.66 26.99
CA GLY A 200 3.15 -4.45 26.41
C GLY A 200 3.04 -3.09 25.70
N SER A 201 1.81 -2.67 25.42
CA SER A 201 1.51 -1.42 24.68
C SER A 201 2.16 -0.16 25.28
N GLN A 202 2.97 0.54 24.48
CA GLN A 202 3.63 1.79 24.86
C GLN A 202 2.89 3.02 24.32
N ALA A 203 2.10 3.68 25.18
CA ALA A 203 1.25 4.80 24.79
C ALA A 203 2.01 5.98 24.14
N PHE A 204 3.27 6.22 24.52
CA PHE A 204 4.08 7.30 23.92
C PHE A 204 4.47 7.01 22.47
N ALA A 205 4.49 5.74 22.04
CA ALA A 205 4.78 5.31 20.69
C ALA A 205 3.51 5.19 19.82
N GLN A 206 2.31 5.45 20.35
CA GLN A 206 1.05 5.43 19.60
C GLN A 206 0.84 6.74 18.83
N TRP A 207 1.74 7.04 17.90
CA TRP A 207 1.64 8.23 17.05
C TRP A 207 0.52 8.06 16.01
N PRO A 208 0.09 9.15 15.33
CA PRO A 208 -0.97 9.10 14.31
C PRO A 208 -0.49 8.49 12.97
N HIS A 209 0.18 7.33 13.01
CA HIS A 209 0.82 6.70 11.85
C HIS A 209 -0.12 6.55 10.65
N ARG A 210 -1.33 6.00 10.84
CA ARG A 210 -2.32 5.84 9.75
C ARG A 210 -2.76 7.20 9.19
N PRO A 211 -3.25 8.17 10.01
CA PRO A 211 -3.55 9.52 9.53
C PRO A 211 -2.39 10.27 8.86
N TRP A 212 -1.15 9.84 9.09
CA TRP A 212 0.03 10.43 8.46
C TRP A 212 0.45 9.73 7.17
N GLY A 213 -0.10 8.56 6.85
CA GLY A 213 0.13 7.87 5.59
C GLY A 213 0.89 6.54 5.71
N ALA A 214 1.19 6.06 6.92
CA ALA A 214 1.82 4.76 7.11
C ALA A 214 0.86 3.63 6.72
N GLN A 215 1.39 2.59 6.05
CA GLN A 215 0.64 1.37 5.72
C GLN A 215 1.08 0.18 6.59
N LEU A 216 2.22 0.30 7.27
CA LEU A 216 2.74 -0.72 8.18
C LEU A 216 3.62 -0.07 9.25
N VAL A 217 3.49 -0.54 10.49
CA VAL A 217 4.41 -0.21 11.59
C VAL A 217 5.04 -1.49 12.11
N LEU A 218 6.37 -1.55 12.10
CA LEU A 218 7.17 -2.64 12.61
C LEU A 218 7.87 -2.19 13.90
N SER A 219 7.85 -3.04 14.92
CA SER A 219 8.43 -2.76 16.25
C SER A 219 9.10 -3.98 16.88
N GLY A 220 9.95 -3.75 17.88
CA GLY A 220 10.66 -4.76 18.67
C GLY A 220 10.29 -4.64 20.14
N HIS A 221 11.28 -4.61 21.04
CA HIS A 221 11.20 -4.32 22.48
C HIS A 221 10.48 -5.39 23.31
N ASP A 222 9.26 -5.77 22.90
CA ASP A 222 8.62 -6.96 23.43
C ASP A 222 9.18 -8.17 22.71
N HIS A 223 9.84 -9.05 23.48
CA HIS A 223 10.48 -10.26 22.96
C HIS A 223 9.47 -11.38 22.64
N THR A 224 8.50 -11.02 21.82
CA THR A 224 7.47 -11.84 21.21
C THR A 224 7.33 -11.46 19.75
N TYR A 225 6.71 -12.32 18.96
CA TYR A 225 6.11 -11.90 17.70
C TYR A 225 4.61 -11.70 17.90
N GLU A 226 4.10 -10.56 17.44
CA GLU A 226 2.67 -10.29 17.45
C GLU A 226 2.28 -9.44 16.25
N ARG A 227 1.23 -9.85 15.53
CA ARG A 227 0.60 -9.03 14.48
C ARG A 227 -0.76 -8.57 14.96
N LEU A 228 -0.96 -7.26 14.97
CA LEU A 228 -2.19 -6.60 15.35
C LEU A 228 -2.75 -5.77 14.18
N SER A 229 -4.06 -5.59 14.13
CA SER A 229 -4.72 -4.57 13.31
C SER A 229 -5.43 -3.59 14.23
N VAL A 230 -4.96 -2.33 14.26
CA VAL A 230 -5.52 -1.28 15.12
C VAL A 230 -5.95 -0.12 14.26
N GLY A 231 -7.27 0.16 14.27
CA GLY A 231 -7.86 1.16 13.39
C GLY A 231 -7.50 0.89 11.92
N GLY A 232 -7.53 -0.38 11.50
CA GLY A 232 -7.21 -0.88 10.15
C GLY A 232 -5.76 -0.70 9.66
N LEU A 233 -4.83 -0.28 10.52
CA LEU A 233 -3.40 -0.28 10.24
C LEU A 233 -2.74 -1.52 10.88
N PRO A 234 -1.96 -2.31 10.14
CA PRO A 234 -1.17 -3.38 10.73
C PRO A 234 0.01 -2.84 11.56
N TYR A 235 0.09 -3.34 12.79
CA TYR A 235 1.24 -3.20 13.68
C TYR A 235 1.84 -4.58 13.90
N ILE A 236 3.15 -4.74 13.68
CA ILE A 236 3.83 -6.02 13.90
C ILE A 236 5.01 -5.84 14.84
N VAL A 237 4.97 -6.58 15.94
CA VAL A 237 6.07 -6.76 16.88
C VAL A 237 6.91 -7.96 16.43
N ASN A 238 8.22 -7.78 16.33
CA ASN A 238 9.19 -8.84 16.02
C ASN A 238 10.45 -8.68 16.89
N GLY A 239 10.30 -8.88 18.21
CA GLY A 239 11.42 -8.85 19.15
C GLY A 239 12.04 -10.21 19.45
N ILE A 240 11.97 -11.17 18.53
CA ILE A 240 12.40 -12.55 18.75
C ILE A 240 13.71 -12.89 18.03
N GLY A 241 14.57 -11.90 17.75
CA GLY A 241 15.78 -12.08 16.95
C GLY A 241 16.92 -12.81 17.66
N GLY A 242 16.91 -12.91 18.98
CA GLY A 242 17.94 -13.67 19.69
C GLY A 242 17.97 -13.50 21.21
N ARG A 243 17.41 -12.41 21.75
CA ARG A 243 17.35 -12.13 23.18
C ARG A 243 16.10 -12.72 23.83
N SER A 244 16.23 -13.13 25.10
CA SER A 244 15.26 -13.89 25.90
C SER A 244 13.77 -13.65 25.61
N LEU A 245 13.01 -14.69 25.27
CA LEU A 245 11.57 -14.59 24.93
C LEU A 245 10.68 -14.22 26.13
N TYR A 246 9.60 -13.48 25.87
CA TYR A 246 8.59 -13.09 26.85
C TYR A 246 7.28 -13.90 26.75
N GLY A 247 6.45 -13.79 27.78
CA GLY A 247 5.08 -14.33 27.82
C GLY A 247 4.04 -13.35 27.28
N PHE A 248 2.80 -13.83 27.09
CA PHE A 248 1.64 -12.98 26.77
C PHE A 248 0.67 -12.85 27.94
N ASN A 249 0.02 -11.69 28.05
CA ASN A 249 -1.11 -11.48 28.94
C ASN A 249 -2.25 -12.44 28.61
N ALA A 250 -3.03 -12.78 29.66
CA ALA A 250 -4.16 -13.70 29.52
C ALA A 250 -5.24 -13.14 28.58
N VAL A 251 -5.49 -11.84 28.65
CA VAL A 251 -6.33 -11.11 27.71
C VAL A 251 -5.41 -10.40 26.72
N PRO A 252 -5.49 -10.70 25.41
CA PRO A 252 -4.73 -9.98 24.40
C PRO A 252 -5.29 -8.59 24.15
N GLU A 253 -4.48 -7.73 23.53
CA GLU A 253 -4.94 -6.47 22.95
C GLU A 253 -6.06 -6.72 21.93
N SER A 254 -7.05 -5.83 21.87
CA SER A 254 -8.27 -6.04 21.07
C SER A 254 -8.01 -6.22 19.57
N GLY A 255 -6.91 -5.68 19.06
CA GLY A 255 -6.48 -5.81 17.66
C GLY A 255 -5.55 -7.01 17.39
N SER A 256 -5.21 -7.84 18.39
CA SER A 256 -4.28 -8.97 18.23
C SER A 256 -4.85 -10.04 17.28
N ILE A 257 -4.11 -10.35 16.22
CA ILE A 257 -4.49 -11.38 15.22
C ILE A 257 -3.64 -12.64 15.40
N VAL A 258 -2.31 -12.50 15.46
CA VAL A 258 -1.37 -13.62 15.58
C VAL A 258 -0.37 -13.34 16.69
N ARG A 259 -0.08 -14.35 17.51
CA ARG A 259 0.88 -14.30 18.62
C ARG A 259 1.82 -15.50 18.56
N TYR A 260 3.12 -15.27 18.72
CA TYR A 260 4.13 -16.32 18.72
C TYR A 260 5.30 -15.97 19.65
N ASN A 261 5.61 -16.87 20.59
CA ASN A 261 6.73 -16.70 21.53
C ASN A 261 7.42 -18.03 21.88
N SER A 262 7.28 -19.05 21.03
CA SER A 262 7.79 -20.39 21.31
C SER A 262 9.24 -20.61 20.85
N ASN A 263 9.78 -19.73 20.01
CA ASN A 263 11.16 -19.79 19.53
C ASN A 263 11.57 -18.41 18.98
N TYR A 264 12.87 -18.25 18.73
CA TYR A 264 13.43 -17.09 18.02
C TYR A 264 13.10 -17.14 16.52
N GLY A 265 13.24 -16.03 15.79
CA GLY A 265 12.90 -15.94 14.38
C GLY A 265 13.23 -14.61 13.73
N ALA A 266 12.86 -14.49 12.45
CA ALA A 266 12.96 -13.29 11.65
C ALA A 266 11.83 -13.24 10.62
N GLN A 267 11.53 -12.05 10.12
CA GLN A 267 10.59 -11.91 9.01
C GLN A 267 11.34 -11.82 7.68
N ARG A 268 10.84 -12.55 6.69
CA ARG A 268 11.20 -12.40 5.28
C ARG A 268 10.12 -11.58 4.59
N VAL A 269 10.50 -10.54 3.87
CA VAL A 269 9.57 -9.66 3.19
C VAL A 269 9.91 -9.58 1.70
N GLU A 270 8.90 -9.76 0.87
CA GLU A 270 8.98 -9.54 -0.57
C GLU A 270 8.02 -8.41 -0.96
N ALA A 271 8.48 -7.43 -1.73
CA ALA A 271 7.65 -6.29 -2.13
C ALA A 271 7.84 -5.95 -3.60
N ASN A 272 6.74 -5.66 -4.29
CA ASN A 272 6.73 -5.01 -5.61
C ASN A 272 5.78 -3.80 -5.55
N ALA A 273 5.52 -3.12 -6.67
CA ALA A 273 4.64 -1.95 -6.67
C ALA A 273 3.18 -2.28 -6.31
N ASP A 274 2.76 -3.55 -6.45
CA ASP A 274 1.38 -3.99 -6.30
C ASP A 274 1.11 -4.69 -4.97
N ALA A 275 2.10 -5.30 -4.31
CA ALA A 275 1.90 -5.92 -3.01
C ALA A 275 3.20 -6.03 -2.20
N MET A 276 3.04 -6.21 -0.88
CA MET A 276 4.10 -6.63 0.02
C MET A 276 3.66 -7.85 0.82
N ARG A 277 4.48 -8.89 0.83
CA ARG A 277 4.25 -10.14 1.56
C ARG A 277 5.25 -10.28 2.69
N LEU A 278 4.75 -10.35 3.92
CA LEU A 278 5.55 -10.51 5.14
C LEU A 278 5.36 -11.93 5.68
N ARG A 279 6.46 -12.63 5.93
CA ARG A 279 6.42 -14.02 6.43
C ARG A 279 7.33 -14.19 7.64
N LEU A 280 6.75 -14.63 8.76
CA LEU A 280 7.53 -14.98 9.93
C LEU A 280 8.05 -16.41 9.84
N PHE A 281 9.36 -16.58 9.99
CA PHE A 281 9.96 -17.89 10.18
C PHE A 281 10.63 -17.97 11.56
N SER A 282 10.45 -19.09 12.26
CA SER A 282 11.28 -19.35 13.44
C SER A 282 12.68 -19.81 13.03
N ARG A 283 13.68 -19.64 13.91
CA ARG A 283 15.09 -20.04 13.71
C ARG A 283 15.28 -21.50 13.29
N THR A 284 14.35 -22.38 13.68
CA THR A 284 14.16 -23.67 13.03
C THR A 284 13.19 -23.44 11.86
N PRO A 285 13.65 -23.39 10.59
CA PRO A 285 12.97 -22.74 9.47
C PRO A 285 11.54 -23.25 9.22
N THR A 286 10.57 -22.73 9.98
CA THR A 286 9.16 -23.10 9.93
C THR A 286 8.37 -21.82 9.85
N LEU A 287 7.49 -21.74 8.86
CA LEU A 287 6.57 -20.62 8.66
C LEU A 287 5.58 -20.57 9.83
N ARG A 288 5.44 -19.39 10.43
CA ARG A 288 4.59 -19.15 11.61
C ARG A 288 3.47 -18.17 11.35
N ASP A 289 3.69 -17.22 10.45
CA ASP A 289 2.70 -16.23 10.04
C ASP A 289 2.98 -15.78 8.60
N THR A 290 1.92 -15.36 7.91
CA THR A 290 1.97 -14.71 6.60
C THR A 290 0.95 -13.58 6.59
N TYR A 291 1.35 -12.44 6.06
CA TYR A 291 0.50 -11.27 5.93
C TYR A 291 0.78 -10.53 4.63
N HIS A 292 -0.27 -10.06 3.96
CA HIS A 292 -0.16 -9.30 2.73
C HIS A 292 -0.64 -7.86 2.94
N LEU A 293 0.18 -6.90 2.52
CA LEU A 293 -0.29 -5.58 2.15
C LEU A 293 -0.65 -5.62 0.68
N THR A 294 -1.87 -5.18 0.38
CA THR A 294 -2.44 -5.18 -0.97
C THR A 294 -2.77 -3.75 -1.37
N PRO A 295 -3.04 -3.49 -2.66
CA PRO A 295 -3.37 -2.15 -3.13
C PRO A 295 -4.62 -1.59 -2.47
N TRP A 296 -5.51 -2.48 -2.03
CA TRP A 296 -6.78 -2.15 -1.39
C TRP A 296 -6.66 -2.16 0.13
N ARG A 297 -7.40 -1.24 0.75
CA ARG A 297 -7.64 -1.25 2.18
C ARG A 297 -8.71 -2.31 2.41
N ILE A 298 -8.29 -3.50 2.83
CA ILE A 298 -9.20 -4.60 3.18
C ILE A 298 -9.73 -4.34 4.61
N ASP A 299 -10.51 -3.27 4.78
CA ASP A 299 -10.98 -2.71 6.06
C ASP A 299 -12.52 -2.56 6.19
N GLY A 300 -13.27 -3.01 5.20
CA GLY A 300 -14.73 -3.07 5.16
C GLY A 300 -15.40 -1.79 4.67
N GLU A 301 -14.64 -0.76 4.28
CA GLU A 301 -15.17 0.47 3.70
C GLU A 301 -15.01 0.51 2.17
N PRO A 302 -15.92 1.19 1.44
CA PRO A 302 -15.77 1.35 0.01
C PRO A 302 -14.48 2.08 -0.34
N GLU A 303 -13.77 1.51 -1.29
CA GLU A 303 -12.62 2.14 -1.91
C GLU A 303 -13.04 3.49 -2.52
N PRO A 304 -12.44 4.63 -2.12
CA PRO A 304 -12.94 5.99 -2.40
C PRO A 304 -13.21 6.33 -3.87
N ASN A 305 -12.66 5.55 -4.80
CA ASN A 305 -12.79 5.76 -6.24
C ASN A 305 -13.16 4.48 -7.02
N LEU A 306 -13.71 3.47 -6.36
CA LEU A 306 -14.18 2.25 -7.01
C LEU A 306 -15.71 2.23 -7.10
N ASP A 307 -16.23 2.42 -8.31
CA ASP A 307 -17.65 2.31 -8.60
C ASP A 307 -18.08 0.82 -8.70
N PRO A 308 -19.31 0.47 -8.31
CA PRO A 308 -19.79 -0.91 -8.44
C PRO A 308 -19.95 -1.29 -9.91
N VAL A 309 -19.47 -2.48 -10.29
CA VAL A 309 -19.60 -3.02 -11.65
C VAL A 309 -21.03 -3.45 -11.97
N ALA A 310 -21.86 -3.69 -10.95
CA ALA A 310 -23.28 -3.96 -11.10
C ALA A 310 -24.05 -3.68 -9.79
N THR A 311 -25.33 -3.33 -9.91
CA THR A 311 -26.22 -3.07 -8.77
C THR A 311 -27.60 -3.72 -8.99
N ALA A 312 -28.11 -4.43 -7.98
CA ALA A 312 -29.45 -4.99 -7.98
C ALA A 312 -30.51 -3.93 -7.59
N PRO A 313 -31.79 -4.11 -8.00
CA PRO A 313 -32.89 -3.26 -7.54
C PRO A 313 -33.03 -3.18 -6.01
N GLY A 314 -32.67 -4.25 -5.29
CA GLY A 314 -32.64 -4.30 -3.83
C GLY A 314 -31.49 -3.53 -3.17
N GLY A 315 -30.73 -2.74 -3.93
CA GLY A 315 -29.61 -1.93 -3.45
C GLY A 315 -28.29 -2.68 -3.28
N GLN A 316 -28.25 -3.97 -3.62
CA GLN A 316 -27.04 -4.76 -3.53
C GLN A 316 -26.05 -4.34 -4.61
N ARG A 317 -24.81 -4.08 -4.22
CA ARG A 317 -23.71 -3.72 -5.12
C ARG A 317 -22.70 -4.86 -5.20
N LEU A 318 -22.12 -5.01 -6.39
CA LEU A 318 -20.94 -5.85 -6.66
C LEU A 318 -19.83 -4.94 -7.16
N TYR A 319 -18.66 -5.05 -6.53
CA TYR A 319 -17.44 -4.36 -6.92
C TYR A 319 -16.43 -5.41 -7.38
N VAL A 320 -15.70 -5.09 -8.43
CA VAL A 320 -14.58 -5.89 -8.92
C VAL A 320 -13.48 -4.91 -9.31
N ASP A 321 -12.25 -5.19 -8.92
CA ASP A 321 -11.07 -4.43 -9.34
C ASP A 321 -9.88 -5.36 -9.56
N ARG A 322 -8.83 -4.88 -10.24
CA ARG A 322 -7.62 -5.65 -10.48
C ARG A 322 -6.37 -4.77 -10.52
N VAL A 323 -5.35 -5.11 -9.74
CA VAL A 323 -4.02 -4.48 -9.77
C VAL A 323 -2.97 -5.56 -10.02
N GLY A 324 -2.17 -5.43 -11.07
CA GLY A 324 -1.14 -6.44 -11.37
C GLY A 324 -1.74 -7.85 -11.48
N ASP A 325 -1.27 -8.76 -10.64
CA ASP A 325 -1.75 -10.14 -10.53
C ASP A 325 -2.89 -10.34 -9.51
N TRP A 326 -3.29 -9.28 -8.80
CA TRP A 326 -4.32 -9.33 -7.75
C TRP A 326 -5.72 -9.00 -8.29
N LEU A 327 -6.71 -9.78 -7.87
CA LEU A 327 -8.13 -9.53 -8.08
C LEU A 327 -8.78 -9.11 -6.76
N TYR A 328 -9.56 -8.04 -6.78
CA TYR A 328 -10.40 -7.58 -5.68
C TYR A 328 -11.87 -7.80 -6.03
N VAL A 329 -12.66 -8.25 -5.05
CA VAL A 329 -14.11 -8.31 -5.14
C VAL A 329 -14.73 -7.84 -3.84
N ALA A 330 -15.85 -7.13 -3.94
CA ALA A 330 -16.63 -6.75 -2.77
C ALA A 330 -18.12 -6.69 -3.03
N ALA A 331 -18.89 -6.75 -1.95
CA ALA A 331 -20.34 -6.65 -1.93
C ALA A 331 -20.77 -5.95 -0.64
N ASN A 332 -21.98 -5.36 -0.58
CA ASN A 332 -22.50 -4.86 0.70
C ASN A 332 -22.53 -5.98 1.76
N SER A 333 -22.11 -5.63 2.98
CA SER A 333 -22.06 -6.55 4.11
C SER A 333 -23.43 -7.17 4.41
N ALA A 334 -23.40 -8.37 4.97
CA ALA A 334 -24.52 -9.11 5.53
C ALA A 334 -25.03 -8.50 6.84
N GLN A 335 -24.25 -7.68 7.53
CA GLN A 335 -24.52 -7.26 8.91
C GLN A 335 -25.89 -6.61 9.08
N GLY A 336 -26.72 -7.21 9.94
CA GLY A 336 -28.06 -6.71 10.27
C GLY A 336 -29.08 -6.86 9.14
N THR A 337 -28.78 -7.62 8.09
CA THR A 337 -29.68 -7.83 6.95
C THR A 337 -30.57 -9.06 7.09
N GLY A 338 -30.25 -9.98 8.02
CA GLY A 338 -30.89 -11.30 8.11
C GLY A 338 -30.60 -12.25 6.93
N HIS A 339 -29.53 -11.97 6.17
CA HIS A 339 -29.09 -12.78 5.05
C HIS A 339 -27.58 -12.99 5.11
N ASP A 340 -27.12 -14.22 4.90
CA ASP A 340 -25.72 -14.52 4.62
C ASP A 340 -25.35 -14.01 3.22
N ARG A 341 -24.11 -13.58 3.08
CA ARG A 341 -23.57 -13.01 1.84
C ARG A 341 -22.55 -13.92 1.21
N PHE A 342 -22.62 -14.05 -0.11
CA PHE A 342 -21.59 -14.71 -0.89
C PHE A 342 -21.19 -13.88 -2.10
N VAL A 343 -19.91 -13.92 -2.45
CA VAL A 343 -19.37 -13.48 -3.74
C VAL A 343 -18.67 -14.68 -4.38
N TYR A 344 -19.18 -15.15 -5.52
CA TYR A 344 -18.65 -16.29 -6.24
C TYR A 344 -17.73 -15.81 -7.37
N VAL A 345 -16.59 -16.47 -7.53
CA VAL A 345 -15.60 -16.18 -8.57
C VAL A 345 -15.26 -17.46 -9.33
N ALA A 346 -15.33 -17.39 -10.65
CA ALA A 346 -14.95 -18.47 -11.55
C ALA A 346 -14.24 -17.93 -12.79
N ARG A 347 -13.30 -18.67 -13.38
CA ARG A 347 -12.83 -18.36 -14.74
C ARG A 347 -13.88 -18.70 -15.80
N ALA A 348 -14.68 -19.73 -15.52
CA ALA A 348 -15.85 -20.14 -16.30
C ALA A 348 -16.81 -20.90 -15.37
N PRO A 349 -18.02 -20.39 -15.10
CA PRO A 349 -18.99 -21.07 -14.26
C PRO A 349 -19.40 -22.42 -14.85
N GLY A 350 -19.41 -23.45 -14.01
CA GLY A 350 -19.72 -24.82 -14.44
C GLY A 350 -21.20 -25.17 -14.36
N ALA A 351 -21.49 -26.48 -14.26
CA ALA A 351 -22.85 -26.97 -14.05
C ALA A 351 -23.42 -26.51 -12.70
N LEU A 352 -24.76 -26.46 -12.60
CA LEU A 352 -25.45 -26.20 -11.33
C LEU A 352 -25.07 -27.25 -10.28
N GLN A 353 -24.67 -26.79 -9.10
CA GLN A 353 -24.45 -27.60 -7.91
C GLN A 353 -25.28 -27.06 -6.74
N ALA A 354 -25.41 -27.83 -5.66
CA ALA A 354 -26.12 -27.35 -4.47
C ALA A 354 -25.49 -26.06 -3.94
N ALA A 355 -26.32 -25.12 -3.49
CA ALA A 355 -25.82 -23.92 -2.83
C ALA A 355 -24.98 -24.31 -1.60
N ASN A 356 -23.93 -23.53 -1.34
CA ASN A 356 -23.04 -23.71 -0.20
C ASN A 356 -23.79 -23.52 1.14
N TRP A 357 -23.16 -23.93 2.24
CA TRP A 357 -23.69 -23.78 3.61
C TRP A 357 -25.12 -24.29 3.82
N ALA A 358 -25.49 -25.36 3.11
CA ALA A 358 -26.81 -25.97 3.15
C ALA A 358 -27.96 -25.00 2.88
N LYS A 359 -27.73 -24.00 2.02
CA LYS A 359 -28.80 -23.12 1.51
C LYS A 359 -29.67 -23.86 0.49
N THR A 360 -30.89 -23.36 0.30
CA THR A 360 -31.82 -23.93 -0.69
C THR A 360 -31.48 -23.41 -2.09
N GLY A 361 -31.65 -24.27 -3.10
CA GLY A 361 -31.40 -23.93 -4.50
C GLY A 361 -30.05 -24.43 -5.00
N GLN A 362 -29.69 -23.99 -6.20
CA GLN A 362 -28.47 -24.37 -6.88
C GLN A 362 -27.72 -23.14 -7.37
N VAL A 363 -26.39 -23.23 -7.43
CA VAL A 363 -25.53 -22.18 -7.98
C VAL A 363 -24.59 -22.82 -8.98
N ALA A 364 -24.40 -22.21 -10.15
CA ALA A 364 -23.46 -22.67 -11.15
C ALA A 364 -22.06 -22.75 -10.54
N ALA A 365 -21.30 -23.79 -10.87
CA ALA A 365 -20.07 -24.09 -10.15
C ALA A 365 -19.06 -22.93 -10.18
N TRP A 366 -18.46 -22.66 -9.03
CA TRP A 366 -17.46 -21.62 -8.80
C TRP A 366 -16.08 -22.25 -8.56
N GLU A 367 -15.01 -21.45 -8.66
CA GLU A 367 -13.66 -21.88 -8.25
C GLU A 367 -13.33 -21.41 -6.84
N PHE A 368 -13.74 -20.18 -6.50
CA PHE A 368 -13.64 -19.61 -5.16
C PHE A 368 -14.94 -18.90 -4.79
N PHE A 369 -15.22 -18.81 -3.50
CA PHE A 369 -16.24 -17.91 -2.99
C PHE A 369 -15.76 -17.23 -1.71
N LEU A 370 -16.08 -15.95 -1.60
CA LEU A 370 -15.95 -15.17 -0.38
C LEU A 370 -17.30 -15.21 0.33
N ALA A 371 -17.31 -15.51 1.62
CA ALA A 371 -18.53 -15.67 2.41
C ALA A 371 -18.53 -14.72 3.62
N GLU A 372 -19.73 -14.30 4.02
CA GLU A 372 -20.00 -13.65 5.31
C GLU A 372 -21.26 -14.25 5.92
N GLU A 373 -21.14 -14.68 7.18
CA GLU A 373 -22.26 -15.13 7.98
C GLU A 373 -22.83 -13.94 8.77
N GLU A 374 -24.13 -13.70 8.63
CA GLU A 374 -24.78 -12.55 9.26
C GLU A 374 -24.82 -12.65 10.78
N SER A 375 -24.92 -13.87 11.30
CA SER A 375 -25.22 -14.13 12.71
C SER A 375 -24.06 -13.81 13.66
N ASN A 376 -22.83 -13.87 13.16
CA ASN A 376 -21.60 -13.77 13.95
C ASN A 376 -20.48 -12.99 13.23
N GLN A 377 -20.75 -12.43 12.04
CA GLN A 377 -19.79 -11.70 11.20
C GLN A 377 -18.56 -12.52 10.78
N PHE A 378 -18.68 -13.85 10.82
CA PHE A 378 -17.65 -14.72 10.30
C PHE A 378 -17.52 -14.49 8.79
N HIS A 379 -16.28 -14.36 8.31
CA HIS A 379 -16.00 -14.19 6.89
C HIS A 379 -14.69 -14.87 6.50
N ASP A 380 -14.66 -15.47 5.31
CA ASP A 380 -13.42 -15.99 4.73
C ASP A 380 -13.61 -16.40 3.25
N TRP A 381 -12.49 -16.69 2.60
CA TRP A 381 -12.40 -17.34 1.31
C TRP A 381 -12.49 -18.86 1.42
N TYR A 382 -13.21 -19.44 0.46
CA TYR A 382 -13.38 -20.88 0.34
C TYR A 382 -13.13 -21.33 -1.10
N SER A 383 -12.53 -22.51 -1.23
CA SER A 383 -12.38 -23.22 -2.50
C SER A 383 -13.71 -23.77 -3.02
N ALA A 384 -13.72 -24.22 -4.27
CA ALA A 384 -14.84 -24.96 -4.88
C ALA A 384 -15.33 -26.16 -4.04
N ALA A 385 -14.45 -26.77 -3.25
CA ALA A 385 -14.79 -27.89 -2.37
C ALA A 385 -15.46 -27.46 -1.04
N GLY A 386 -15.67 -26.16 -0.80
CA GLY A 386 -16.18 -25.65 0.46
C GLY A 386 -15.16 -25.70 1.60
N VAL A 387 -13.87 -25.84 1.28
CA VAL A 387 -12.77 -25.81 2.25
C VAL A 387 -12.19 -24.41 2.28
N GLN A 388 -12.04 -23.85 3.50
CA GLN A 388 -11.42 -22.56 3.74
C GLN A 388 -10.05 -22.52 3.06
N VAL A 389 -9.77 -21.44 2.32
CA VAL A 389 -8.50 -21.27 1.64
C VAL A 389 -7.42 -21.08 2.71
N PRO A 390 -6.35 -21.90 2.73
CA PRO A 390 -5.31 -21.72 3.73
C PRO A 390 -4.62 -20.37 3.57
N ALA A 391 -4.32 -19.70 4.69
CA ALA A 391 -3.63 -18.41 4.75
C ALA A 391 -2.23 -18.39 4.07
N SER A 392 -1.69 -19.56 3.71
CA SER A 392 -0.47 -19.66 2.90
C SER A 392 -0.69 -19.31 1.42
N LEU A 393 -1.94 -19.29 0.96
CA LEU A 393 -2.33 -18.79 -0.36
C LEU A 393 -2.64 -17.31 -0.19
N GLU A 394 -2.19 -16.50 -1.14
CA GLU A 394 -2.23 -15.03 -1.10
C GLU A 394 -3.66 -14.51 -1.25
N PHE A 395 -4.47 -14.71 -0.22
CA PHE A 395 -5.88 -14.37 -0.10
C PHE A 395 -6.06 -13.54 1.16
N GLU A 396 -6.80 -12.45 1.04
CA GLU A 396 -7.14 -11.56 2.15
C GLU A 396 -8.66 -11.30 2.11
N SER A 397 -9.28 -11.17 3.26
CA SER A 397 -10.71 -10.82 3.39
C SER A 397 -10.98 -10.01 4.65
N HIS A 398 -12.02 -9.19 4.61
CA HIS A 398 -12.50 -8.47 5.79
C HIS A 398 -14.02 -8.33 5.81
N THR A 399 -14.61 -8.51 6.99
CA THR A 399 -15.88 -7.94 7.41
C THR A 399 -15.75 -7.45 8.85
N GLY A 400 -15.53 -6.15 9.01
CA GLY A 400 -15.43 -5.48 10.31
C GLY A 400 -16.69 -4.70 10.64
N THR A 401 -16.53 -3.56 11.32
CA THR A 401 -17.61 -2.57 11.52
C THR A 401 -18.01 -1.84 10.23
N GLY A 402 -17.43 -2.21 9.09
CA GLY A 402 -17.63 -1.57 7.80
C GLY A 402 -18.86 -2.05 7.05
N ASN A 403 -19.15 -1.39 5.93
CA ASN A 403 -20.37 -1.60 5.14
C ASN A 403 -20.22 -2.65 4.02
N LEU A 404 -19.03 -3.23 3.84
CA LEU A 404 -18.72 -4.18 2.77
C LEU A 404 -18.18 -5.52 3.30
N LEU A 405 -18.58 -6.60 2.62
CA LEU A 405 -17.80 -7.83 2.50
C LEU A 405 -16.83 -7.67 1.36
N GLU A 406 -15.54 -7.75 1.65
CA GLU A 406 -14.51 -7.62 0.62
C GLU A 406 -13.38 -8.61 0.82
N GLY A 407 -12.71 -8.87 -0.30
CA GLY A 407 -11.51 -9.69 -0.30
C GLY A 407 -10.76 -9.56 -1.60
N CYS A 408 -9.51 -9.95 -1.56
CA CYS A 408 -8.67 -10.02 -2.75
C CYS A 408 -7.79 -11.26 -2.73
N PHE A 409 -7.31 -11.65 -3.91
CA PHE A 409 -6.33 -12.71 -4.02
C PHE A 409 -5.42 -12.57 -5.23
N ASN A 410 -4.21 -13.13 -5.13
CA ASN A 410 -3.29 -13.21 -6.26
C ASN A 410 -3.69 -14.34 -7.20
N MET A 411 -4.10 -13.97 -8.42
CA MET A 411 -4.57 -14.89 -9.45
C MET A 411 -3.48 -15.84 -9.94
N ARG A 412 -2.22 -15.41 -10.02
CA ARG A 412 -1.12 -16.29 -10.44
C ARG A 412 -0.85 -17.35 -9.39
N SER A 413 -0.89 -16.99 -8.11
CA SER A 413 -0.76 -17.94 -7.01
C SER A 413 -1.95 -18.92 -6.97
N ALA A 414 -3.17 -18.44 -7.23
CA ALA A 414 -4.38 -19.26 -7.22
C ALA A 414 -4.54 -20.17 -8.46
N TRP A 415 -4.20 -19.67 -9.65
CA TRP A 415 -4.49 -20.32 -10.95
C TRP A 415 -3.26 -20.63 -11.79
N GLY A 416 -2.05 -20.32 -11.33
CA GLY A 416 -0.80 -20.44 -12.08
C GLY A 416 -0.62 -19.39 -13.19
N SER A 417 -1.64 -18.57 -13.45
CA SER A 417 -1.65 -17.53 -14.48
C SER A 417 -2.75 -16.51 -14.21
N VAL A 418 -2.61 -15.32 -14.78
CA VAL A 418 -3.70 -14.35 -14.80
C VAL A 418 -4.59 -14.61 -16.02
N PRO A 419 -5.88 -14.93 -15.85
CA PRO A 419 -6.79 -15.17 -16.96
C PRO A 419 -7.16 -13.85 -17.66
N ALA A 420 -7.60 -13.95 -18.91
CA ALA A 420 -8.08 -12.78 -19.67
C ALA A 420 -9.43 -12.25 -19.16
N SER A 421 -10.18 -13.05 -18.42
CA SER A 421 -11.45 -12.67 -17.81
C SER A 421 -11.75 -13.54 -16.60
N VAL A 422 -12.62 -13.03 -15.73
CA VAL A 422 -13.26 -13.76 -14.63
C VAL A 422 -14.76 -13.54 -14.69
N GLU A 423 -15.52 -14.42 -14.08
CA GLU A 423 -16.97 -14.37 -13.95
C GLU A 423 -17.32 -14.29 -12.48
N VAL A 424 -18.08 -13.26 -12.09
CA VAL A 424 -18.36 -12.93 -10.69
C VAL A 424 -19.84 -12.69 -10.47
N CYS A 425 -20.39 -13.18 -9.37
CA CYS A 425 -21.73 -12.80 -8.91
C CYS A 425 -21.77 -12.71 -7.38
N THR A 426 -22.78 -12.03 -6.85
CA THR A 426 -23.09 -12.04 -5.43
C THR A 426 -24.51 -12.51 -5.17
N ALA A 427 -24.68 -13.22 -4.06
CA ALA A 427 -25.93 -13.80 -3.60
C ALA A 427 -26.21 -13.45 -2.14
N SER A 428 -27.50 -13.27 -1.83
CA SER A 428 -28.02 -13.16 -0.47
C SER A 428 -28.92 -14.35 -0.18
N PHE A 429 -28.59 -15.15 0.83
CA PHE A 429 -29.46 -16.23 1.27
C PHE A 429 -29.93 -15.96 2.70
N ALA A 430 -31.20 -16.25 3.02
CA ALA A 430 -31.66 -16.10 4.40
C ALA A 430 -30.76 -16.86 5.39
N THR A 431 -30.45 -16.27 6.55
CA THR A 431 -29.41 -16.77 7.49
C THR A 431 -29.66 -18.22 7.95
N ALA A 432 -30.92 -18.63 8.12
CA ALA A 432 -31.22 -20.00 8.55
C ALA A 432 -30.70 -21.08 7.58
N SER A 433 -30.41 -22.28 8.10
CA SER A 433 -30.16 -23.46 7.25
C SER A 433 -31.37 -23.74 6.37
N GLY A 434 -31.16 -24.06 5.09
CA GLY A 434 -32.23 -24.12 4.09
C GLY A 434 -32.81 -22.76 3.69
N GLY A 435 -32.18 -21.64 4.08
CA GLY A 435 -32.55 -20.31 3.64
C GLY A 435 -32.55 -20.18 2.12
N ALA A 436 -33.57 -19.51 1.58
CA ALA A 436 -33.73 -19.29 0.15
C ALA A 436 -32.93 -18.07 -0.33
N LEU A 437 -32.59 -18.05 -1.61
CA LEU A 437 -31.99 -16.93 -2.31
C LEU A 437 -32.97 -15.74 -2.37
N ASP A 438 -32.52 -14.56 -1.94
CA ASP A 438 -33.20 -13.31 -2.22
C ASP A 438 -32.81 -12.80 -3.62
N THR A 439 -33.62 -13.20 -4.60
CA THR A 439 -33.48 -12.81 -6.00
C THR A 439 -33.55 -11.30 -6.24
N GLY A 440 -34.11 -10.51 -5.31
CA GLY A 440 -34.10 -9.05 -5.40
C GLY A 440 -32.74 -8.43 -5.06
N ARG A 441 -31.84 -9.20 -4.44
CA ARG A 441 -30.49 -8.79 -4.02
C ARG A 441 -29.37 -9.56 -4.73
N GLN A 442 -29.69 -10.46 -5.65
CA GLN A 442 -28.70 -11.11 -6.51
C GLN A 442 -28.10 -10.10 -7.49
N VAL A 443 -26.78 -10.14 -7.67
CA VAL A 443 -26.08 -9.33 -8.68
C VAL A 443 -25.14 -10.22 -9.48
N PRO A 444 -25.21 -10.24 -10.82
CA PRO A 444 -26.25 -9.65 -11.67
C PRO A 444 -27.68 -10.05 -11.31
N ALA A 445 -28.66 -9.25 -11.75
CA ALA A 445 -30.07 -9.60 -11.58
C ALA A 445 -30.35 -10.95 -12.29
N PRO A 446 -31.22 -11.79 -11.72
CA PRO A 446 -31.50 -13.10 -12.29
C PRO A 446 -32.13 -12.97 -13.67
N VAL A 447 -31.68 -13.80 -14.60
CA VAL A 447 -32.31 -14.04 -15.90
C VAL A 447 -33.61 -14.80 -15.70
N ALA A 448 -33.66 -15.74 -14.73
CA ALA A 448 -34.87 -16.46 -14.36
C ALA A 448 -35.06 -16.50 -12.84
N VAL A 449 -36.18 -15.99 -12.35
CA VAL A 449 -36.52 -16.03 -10.92
C VAL A 449 -36.97 -17.45 -10.53
N ASN A 450 -36.01 -18.33 -10.25
CA ASN A 450 -36.26 -19.73 -9.89
C ASN A 450 -35.56 -20.17 -8.59
N GLY A 451 -34.83 -19.25 -7.93
CA GLY A 451 -34.10 -19.53 -6.69
C GLY A 451 -32.73 -20.21 -6.90
N ASN A 452 -32.26 -20.27 -8.13
CA ASN A 452 -30.92 -20.70 -8.51
C ASN A 452 -30.10 -19.53 -9.05
N ILE A 453 -28.80 -19.75 -9.22
CA ILE A 453 -27.90 -18.85 -9.94
C ILE A 453 -27.30 -19.62 -11.12
N GLU A 454 -27.74 -19.32 -12.34
CA GLU A 454 -27.21 -19.96 -13.54
C GLU A 454 -25.88 -19.35 -14.01
N ALA A 455 -25.16 -20.07 -14.90
CA ALA A 455 -23.88 -19.62 -15.43
C ALA A 455 -23.98 -18.30 -16.22
N ASN A 456 -25.11 -18.03 -16.87
CA ASN A 456 -25.37 -16.77 -17.56
C ASN A 456 -25.83 -15.65 -16.62
N GLU A 457 -25.96 -15.93 -15.33
CA GLU A 457 -26.24 -14.95 -14.28
C GLU A 457 -24.97 -14.53 -13.53
N TYR A 458 -23.79 -14.93 -14.01
CA TYR A 458 -22.51 -14.37 -13.60
C TYR A 458 -22.13 -13.16 -14.48
N LEU A 459 -21.51 -12.16 -13.87
CA LEU A 459 -20.96 -11.02 -14.59
C LEU A 459 -19.59 -11.37 -15.16
N ALA A 460 -19.45 -11.40 -16.48
CA ALA A 460 -18.15 -11.58 -17.12
C ALA A 460 -17.36 -10.26 -17.12
N VAL A 461 -16.20 -10.29 -16.48
CA VAL A 461 -15.28 -9.16 -16.31
C VAL A 461 -13.97 -9.49 -17.02
N VAL A 462 -13.67 -8.74 -18.08
CA VAL A 462 -12.39 -8.83 -18.80
C VAL A 462 -11.30 -8.17 -17.98
N LEU A 463 -10.19 -8.87 -17.85
CA LEU A 463 -9.00 -8.47 -17.12
C LEU A 463 -7.89 -8.09 -18.13
N PRO A 464 -7.67 -6.80 -18.43
CA PRO A 464 -6.66 -6.37 -19.40
C PRO A 464 -5.25 -6.71 -18.91
N PRO A 465 -4.29 -7.03 -19.77
CA PRO A 465 -2.92 -7.34 -19.34
C PRO A 465 -2.35 -6.22 -18.44
N PRO A 466 -1.43 -6.54 -17.51
CA PRO A 466 -0.85 -5.53 -16.61
C PRO A 466 -0.35 -4.32 -17.41
N ALA A 467 -0.57 -3.12 -16.89
CA ALA A 467 -0.13 -1.88 -17.53
C ALA A 467 1.36 -1.97 -17.87
N THR A 468 1.74 -1.65 -19.10
CA THR A 468 3.11 -1.78 -19.60
C THR A 468 4.07 -0.73 -19.03
N ALA A 469 3.55 0.29 -18.34
CA ALA A 469 4.32 1.34 -17.69
C ALA A 469 3.74 1.60 -16.29
N PRO A 470 4.34 1.07 -15.21
CA PRO A 470 3.92 1.36 -13.83
C PRO A 470 4.24 2.79 -13.38
N TYR A 471 4.78 3.63 -14.27
CA TYR A 471 5.26 4.98 -13.96
C TYR A 471 4.70 6.01 -14.95
N SER A 472 4.47 7.22 -14.45
CA SER A 472 4.13 8.40 -15.25
C SER A 472 5.16 8.58 -16.38
N PRO A 473 4.73 8.99 -17.59
CA PRO A 473 5.65 9.31 -18.68
C PRO A 473 6.44 10.60 -18.43
N TRP A 474 5.99 11.43 -17.48
CA TRP A 474 6.55 12.74 -17.15
C TRP A 474 7.39 12.73 -15.88
N THR A 475 8.41 13.59 -15.86
CA THR A 475 9.24 13.82 -14.68
C THR A 475 8.66 15.03 -13.96
N ILE A 476 8.14 14.81 -12.76
CA ILE A 476 7.59 15.89 -11.96
C ILE A 476 8.73 16.52 -11.17
N ASP A 477 9.27 17.66 -11.64
CA ASP A 477 10.49 18.29 -11.13
C ASP A 477 10.35 19.80 -10.81
N GLY A 478 9.13 20.34 -10.94
CA GLY A 478 8.80 21.75 -10.75
C GLY A 478 9.00 22.61 -12.00
N LEU A 479 9.22 22.00 -13.17
CA LEU A 479 9.28 22.66 -14.48
C LEU A 479 8.08 22.25 -15.32
N LEU A 480 7.47 23.23 -16.00
CA LEU A 480 6.34 22.94 -16.86
C LEU A 480 6.75 21.98 -17.99
N GLU A 481 6.03 20.87 -18.09
CA GLU A 481 6.25 19.89 -19.14
C GLU A 481 6.09 20.50 -20.54
N PRO A 482 7.04 20.34 -21.48
CA PRO A 482 6.97 20.98 -22.79
C PRO A 482 5.74 20.59 -23.62
N SER A 483 5.13 19.43 -23.33
CA SER A 483 3.91 18.97 -23.98
C SER A 483 2.62 19.51 -23.34
N ALA A 484 2.70 20.15 -22.17
CA ALA A 484 1.54 20.67 -21.46
C ALA A 484 0.89 21.84 -22.23
N VAL A 485 -0.43 21.81 -22.35
CA VAL A 485 -1.19 22.81 -23.12
C VAL A 485 -1.93 23.74 -22.15
N PRO A 486 -1.87 25.08 -22.33
CA PRO A 486 -2.67 26.01 -21.53
C PRO A 486 -4.16 25.89 -21.89
N LEU A 487 -4.99 25.66 -20.89
CA LEU A 487 -6.44 25.47 -21.03
C LEU A 487 -7.23 26.77 -20.76
N ALA A 488 -6.85 27.48 -19.70
CA ALA A 488 -7.46 28.73 -19.28
C ALA A 488 -6.48 29.58 -18.46
N THR A 489 -6.69 30.89 -18.42
CA THR A 489 -5.85 31.84 -17.68
C THR A 489 -6.69 32.92 -17.02
N ASN A 490 -6.31 33.33 -15.80
CA ASN A 490 -6.85 34.49 -15.09
C ASN A 490 -5.78 35.10 -14.18
N GLY A 491 -5.66 36.43 -14.12
CA GLY A 491 -4.79 37.10 -13.14
C GLY A 491 -3.30 36.71 -13.15
N GLY A 492 -2.79 36.17 -14.26
CA GLY A 492 -1.42 35.64 -14.34
C GLY A 492 -1.25 34.20 -13.83
N GLN A 493 -2.35 33.53 -13.50
CA GLN A 493 -2.44 32.10 -13.24
C GLN A 493 -3.00 31.40 -14.49
N THR A 494 -2.41 30.28 -14.87
CA THR A 494 -2.81 29.45 -16.02
C THR A 494 -2.98 28.02 -15.55
N LEU A 495 -3.99 27.36 -16.09
CA LEU A 495 -4.20 25.93 -15.94
C LEU A 495 -3.65 25.22 -17.16
N TYR A 496 -2.72 24.29 -16.95
CA TYR A 496 -2.16 23.44 -17.99
C TYR A 496 -2.59 21.99 -17.81
N ALA A 497 -2.75 21.28 -18.91
CA ALA A 497 -2.89 19.84 -18.88
C ALA A 497 -2.36 19.19 -20.17
N VAL A 498 -2.06 17.90 -20.09
CA VAL A 498 -1.85 17.05 -21.26
C VAL A 498 -2.17 15.60 -20.91
N GLN A 499 -2.72 14.86 -21.88
CA GLN A 499 -2.93 13.42 -21.76
C GLN A 499 -1.88 12.67 -22.57
N ASP A 500 -1.37 11.57 -22.01
CA ASP A 500 -0.61 10.56 -22.73
C ASP A 500 -1.10 9.16 -22.33
N GLY A 501 -1.84 8.51 -23.24
CA GLY A 501 -2.49 7.23 -22.97
C GLY A 501 -3.42 7.31 -21.75
N GLU A 502 -3.12 6.51 -20.72
CA GLU A 502 -3.88 6.43 -19.47
C GLU A 502 -3.54 7.56 -18.49
N TRP A 503 -2.52 8.36 -18.77
CA TRP A 503 -2.02 9.38 -17.85
C TRP A 503 -2.57 10.76 -18.17
N LEU A 504 -2.94 11.49 -17.13
CA LEU A 504 -3.30 12.90 -17.17
C LEU A 504 -2.28 13.69 -16.34
N TYR A 505 -1.60 14.63 -16.99
CA TYR A 505 -0.77 15.64 -16.34
C TYR A 505 -1.58 16.92 -16.16
N VAL A 506 -1.43 17.55 -15.00
CA VAL A 506 -1.95 18.90 -14.72
C VAL A 506 -0.87 19.77 -14.10
N ALA A 507 -0.88 21.06 -14.43
CA ALA A 507 0.02 22.03 -13.81
C ALA A 507 -0.58 23.42 -13.72
N ALA A 508 0.00 24.22 -12.85
CA ALA A 508 -0.38 25.60 -12.56
C ALA A 508 0.88 26.37 -12.14
N GLU A 509 1.01 27.65 -12.49
CA GLU A 509 2.09 28.49 -11.98
C GLU A 509 2.07 28.52 -10.45
N ALA A 510 3.23 28.39 -9.82
CA ALA A 510 3.40 28.44 -8.38
C ALA A 510 4.61 29.32 -8.04
N PRO A 511 4.44 30.45 -7.34
CA PRO A 511 5.57 31.22 -6.87
C PRO A 511 6.35 30.46 -5.79
N ALA A 512 7.62 30.79 -5.60
CA ALA A 512 8.46 30.22 -4.54
C ALA A 512 7.76 30.33 -3.17
N SER A 513 7.85 29.28 -2.36
CA SER A 513 7.14 29.17 -1.08
C SER A 513 7.55 30.26 -0.09
N GLY A 514 6.61 30.72 0.72
CA GLY A 514 6.85 31.72 1.76
C GLY A 514 5.60 32.03 2.56
N PRO A 515 5.74 32.64 3.75
CA PRO A 515 4.64 32.80 4.72
C PRO A 515 3.48 33.71 4.25
N ALA A 516 3.63 34.40 3.12
CA ALA A 516 2.63 35.26 2.52
C ALA A 516 2.15 34.75 1.14
N VAL A 517 2.53 33.53 0.77
CA VAL A 517 2.13 32.89 -0.49
C VAL A 517 0.82 32.14 -0.24
N ASN A 518 -0.10 32.20 -1.19
CA ASN A 518 -1.36 31.47 -1.10
C ASN A 518 -1.14 29.96 -1.26
N ASP A 519 -2.03 29.17 -0.65
CA ASP A 519 -2.17 27.76 -0.97
C ASP A 519 -2.82 27.64 -2.35
N LEU A 520 -2.35 26.68 -3.14
CA LEU A 520 -2.77 26.49 -4.52
C LEU A 520 -3.34 25.09 -4.68
N PHE A 521 -4.52 25.01 -5.30
CA PHE A 521 -5.20 23.75 -5.57
C PHE A 521 -5.55 23.64 -7.06
N ILE A 522 -5.28 22.48 -7.66
CA ILE A 522 -5.80 22.08 -8.96
C ILE A 522 -6.84 20.98 -8.71
N TYR A 523 -8.11 21.30 -8.92
CA TYR A 523 -9.23 20.36 -8.78
C TYR A 523 -9.44 19.58 -10.06
N VAL A 524 -9.67 18.28 -9.94
CA VAL A 524 -9.96 17.34 -11.04
C VAL A 524 -11.27 16.61 -10.74
N ALA A 525 -12.23 16.73 -11.66
CA ALA A 525 -13.52 16.05 -11.55
C ALA A 525 -13.90 15.38 -12.88
N ARG A 526 -14.30 14.12 -12.86
CA ARG A 526 -15.00 13.47 -13.98
C ARG A 526 -16.28 14.25 -14.29
N ALA A 527 -17.02 14.61 -13.24
CA ALA A 527 -18.17 15.51 -13.29
C ALA A 527 -18.25 16.35 -12.00
N PRO A 528 -18.15 17.69 -12.08
CA PRO A 528 -18.26 18.54 -10.89
C PRO A 528 -19.63 18.37 -10.21
N GLY A 529 -19.61 18.03 -8.92
CA GLY A 529 -20.82 17.70 -8.16
C GLY A 529 -21.43 18.88 -7.41
N ALA A 530 -22.21 18.58 -6.36
CA ALA A 530 -22.77 19.61 -5.48
C ALA A 530 -21.69 20.40 -4.75
N LEU A 531 -21.99 21.65 -4.37
CA LEU A 531 -21.09 22.47 -3.57
C LEU A 531 -20.79 21.83 -2.22
N ARG A 532 -19.51 21.86 -1.84
CA ARG A 532 -18.99 21.47 -0.52
C ARG A 532 -18.10 22.56 0.05
N ALA A 533 -17.76 22.47 1.33
CA ALA A 533 -16.76 23.35 1.93
C ALA A 533 -15.43 23.23 1.17
N ALA A 534 -14.72 24.34 1.02
CA ALA A 534 -13.37 24.32 0.47
C ALA A 534 -12.45 23.47 1.36
N ASN A 535 -11.54 22.72 0.72
CA ASN A 535 -10.60 21.81 1.38
C ASN A 535 -9.66 22.56 2.34
N TRP A 536 -8.99 21.85 3.24
CA TRP A 536 -8.01 22.42 4.20
C TRP A 536 -8.56 23.59 5.03
N ALA A 537 -9.82 23.49 5.45
CA ALA A 537 -10.51 24.49 6.26
C ALA A 537 -10.49 25.91 5.66
N LYS A 538 -10.38 26.04 4.34
CA LYS A 538 -10.48 27.33 3.65
C LYS A 538 -11.92 27.86 3.68
N SER A 539 -12.07 29.17 3.53
CA SER A 539 -13.40 29.78 3.46
C SER A 539 -14.00 29.63 2.06
N GLY A 540 -15.34 29.62 1.99
CA GLY A 540 -16.07 29.48 0.74
C GLY A 540 -16.44 28.03 0.41
N GLN A 541 -16.82 27.81 -0.84
CA GLN A 541 -17.29 26.52 -1.33
C GLN A 541 -16.70 26.22 -2.70
N VAL A 542 -16.53 24.94 -3.00
CA VAL A 542 -16.08 24.46 -4.31
C VAL A 542 -17.00 23.30 -4.71
N ALA A 543 -17.40 23.23 -5.98
CA ALA A 543 -18.15 22.08 -6.50
C ALA A 543 -17.34 20.79 -6.30
N ALA A 544 -18.01 19.71 -5.92
CA ALA A 544 -17.32 18.47 -5.56
C ALA A 544 -16.38 17.98 -6.67
N TRP A 545 -15.18 17.56 -6.27
CA TRP A 545 -14.10 17.01 -7.08
C TRP A 545 -13.89 15.51 -6.80
N ASP A 546 -13.24 14.81 -7.72
CA ASP A 546 -12.77 13.43 -7.48
C ASP A 546 -11.37 13.43 -6.84
N LEU A 547 -10.48 14.28 -7.36
CA LEU A 547 -9.10 14.42 -6.90
C LEU A 547 -8.70 15.90 -6.88
N PHE A 548 -7.74 16.28 -6.04
CA PHE A 548 -7.07 17.58 -6.16
C PHE A 548 -5.58 17.49 -5.88
N LEU A 549 -4.79 18.24 -6.65
CA LEU A 549 -3.39 18.47 -6.38
C LEU A 549 -3.27 19.75 -5.54
N ALA A 550 -2.69 19.63 -4.36
CA ALA A 550 -2.55 20.73 -3.43
C ALA A 550 -1.10 21.15 -3.28
N ARG A 551 -0.89 22.43 -3.00
CA ARG A 551 0.38 22.99 -2.53
C ARG A 551 0.12 23.97 -1.39
N GLU A 552 0.86 23.81 -0.31
CA GLU A 552 0.90 24.79 0.78
C GLU A 552 1.79 25.97 0.36
N GLY A 553 1.30 27.20 0.53
CA GLY A 553 2.05 28.40 0.16
C GLY A 553 3.23 28.67 1.10
N ALA A 554 3.04 28.40 2.39
CA ALA A 554 4.03 28.64 3.44
C ALA A 554 5.23 27.68 3.44
N SER A 555 5.11 26.55 2.73
CA SER A 555 6.14 25.50 2.71
C SER A 555 6.34 24.97 1.29
N VAL A 556 7.26 24.01 1.13
CA VAL A 556 7.44 23.32 -0.16
C VAL A 556 6.45 22.15 -0.34
N PHE A 557 5.53 21.97 0.61
CA PHE A 557 4.61 20.85 0.63
C PHE A 557 3.64 20.91 -0.55
N ASN A 558 3.52 19.80 -1.25
CA ASN A 558 2.48 19.55 -2.24
C ASN A 558 2.17 18.05 -2.28
N ASN A 559 0.92 17.66 -2.58
CA ASN A 559 0.51 16.26 -2.76
C ASN A 559 -0.88 16.16 -3.44
N TRP A 560 -1.21 14.99 -3.95
CA TRP A 560 -2.54 14.61 -4.38
C TRP A 560 -3.42 14.12 -3.24
N TYR A 561 -4.69 14.46 -3.34
CA TYR A 561 -5.73 14.11 -2.38
C TYR A 561 -6.98 13.63 -3.10
N ASP A 562 -7.71 12.73 -2.46
CA ASP A 562 -9.02 12.28 -2.90
C ASP A 562 -10.16 13.19 -2.43
N ALA A 563 -11.39 12.81 -2.76
CA ALA A 563 -12.60 13.51 -2.36
C ALA A 563 -12.79 13.59 -0.83
N GLN A 564 -12.15 12.73 -0.05
CA GLN A 564 -12.21 12.68 1.41
C GLN A 564 -11.09 13.51 2.04
N GLU A 565 -10.25 14.16 1.23
CA GLU A 565 -9.03 14.85 1.65
C GLU A 565 -8.01 13.89 2.29
N GLU A 566 -8.08 12.60 1.94
CA GLU A 566 -7.03 11.63 2.21
C GLU A 566 -6.00 11.65 1.07
N GLN A 567 -4.74 11.38 1.39
CA GLN A 567 -3.68 11.41 0.39
C GLN A 567 -3.83 10.26 -0.60
N TYR A 568 -3.76 10.61 -1.89
CA TYR A 568 -3.99 9.68 -2.98
C TYR A 568 -2.67 9.15 -3.56
N VAL A 569 -2.18 8.04 -3.00
CA VAL A 569 -0.84 7.46 -3.26
C VAL A 569 -0.82 6.40 -4.36
N ARG A 570 -1.99 5.95 -4.85
CA ARG A 570 -2.06 4.74 -5.71
C ARG A 570 -1.32 4.83 -7.05
N VAL A 571 -0.94 6.03 -7.51
CA VAL A 571 -0.24 6.22 -8.80
C VAL A 571 0.36 7.59 -9.04
N SER A 572 0.21 8.52 -8.11
CA SER A 572 0.54 9.90 -8.38
C SER A 572 2.02 10.18 -8.11
N ARG A 573 2.70 10.75 -9.10
CA ARG A 573 3.99 11.42 -8.84
C ARG A 573 3.72 12.91 -8.70
N HIS A 574 4.27 13.47 -7.64
CA HIS A 574 4.44 14.89 -7.38
C HIS A 574 5.86 15.08 -6.81
N HIS A 575 6.41 16.28 -6.90
CA HIS A 575 7.80 16.54 -6.52
C HIS A 575 7.82 16.97 -5.06
N ASN A 576 8.57 16.27 -4.21
CA ASN A 576 8.84 16.77 -2.86
C ASN A 576 10.29 17.24 -2.72
N GLY A 577 10.45 18.52 -2.42
CA GLY A 577 11.72 19.11 -1.99
C GLY A 577 12.66 19.53 -3.12
N ALA A 578 12.87 20.84 -3.19
CA ALA A 578 13.98 21.51 -3.87
C ALA A 578 13.98 21.45 -5.42
N VAL A 579 13.24 22.35 -6.04
CA VAL A 579 13.81 23.58 -6.61
C VAL A 579 12.78 24.69 -6.36
N SER A 580 13.18 25.95 -6.44
CA SER A 580 12.28 27.06 -6.73
C SER A 580 11.57 26.81 -8.08
N GLY A 581 10.63 25.85 -8.13
CA GLY A 581 9.86 25.52 -9.33
C GLY A 581 8.92 26.67 -9.67
N GLN A 582 8.70 26.91 -10.96
CA GLN A 582 7.76 27.93 -11.43
C GLN A 582 6.32 27.43 -11.43
N VAL A 583 6.10 26.11 -11.24
CA VAL A 583 4.80 25.45 -11.33
C VAL A 583 4.57 24.44 -10.20
N LEU A 584 3.32 24.31 -9.79
CA LEU A 584 2.75 23.14 -9.16
C LEU A 584 2.32 22.18 -10.28
N GLU A 585 2.79 20.95 -10.26
CA GLU A 585 2.46 19.96 -11.28
C GLU A 585 2.27 18.57 -10.68
N GLY A 586 1.54 17.72 -11.39
CA GLY A 586 1.34 16.33 -11.00
C GLY A 586 0.70 15.51 -12.10
N ALA A 587 0.85 14.20 -12.01
CA ALA A 587 0.25 13.26 -12.95
C ALA A 587 -0.55 12.18 -12.23
N ILE A 588 -1.69 11.79 -12.83
CA ILE A 588 -2.51 10.67 -12.38
C ILE A 588 -2.68 9.66 -13.52
N ASN A 589 -2.63 8.37 -13.20
CA ASN A 589 -3.12 7.33 -14.11
C ASN A 589 -4.63 7.22 -13.92
N MET A 590 -5.41 7.59 -14.94
CA MET A 590 -6.86 7.67 -14.89
C MET A 590 -7.53 6.29 -14.71
N VAL A 591 -6.91 5.25 -15.26
CA VAL A 591 -7.41 3.86 -15.15
C VAL A 591 -7.28 3.36 -13.72
N GLN A 592 -6.18 3.67 -13.06
CA GLN A 592 -5.99 3.33 -11.65
C GLN A 592 -6.77 4.25 -10.72
N ALA A 593 -6.92 5.54 -11.10
CA ALA A 593 -7.72 6.51 -10.39
C ALA A 593 -9.20 6.13 -10.35
N TRP A 594 -9.78 5.75 -11.48
CA TRP A 594 -11.24 5.69 -11.64
C TRP A 594 -11.74 4.38 -12.26
N GLY A 595 -10.88 3.37 -12.42
CA GLY A 595 -11.22 2.11 -13.07
C GLY A 595 -11.43 2.23 -14.60
N SER A 596 -11.55 3.42 -15.15
CA SER A 596 -11.60 3.72 -16.58
C SER A 596 -11.24 5.18 -16.83
N GLY A 597 -10.71 5.53 -18.00
CA GLY A 597 -10.55 6.95 -18.31
C GLY A 597 -11.86 7.56 -18.83
N PRO A 598 -12.30 8.69 -18.27
CA PRO A 598 -13.53 9.35 -18.70
C PRO A 598 -13.36 9.97 -20.09
N SER A 599 -14.47 10.27 -20.78
CA SER A 599 -14.44 10.97 -22.08
C SER A 599 -14.00 12.44 -21.97
N SER A 600 -14.14 13.02 -20.78
CA SER A 600 -13.65 14.34 -20.43
C SER A 600 -13.39 14.43 -18.93
N VAL A 601 -12.56 15.38 -18.54
CA VAL A 601 -12.38 15.81 -17.15
C VAL A 601 -12.63 17.30 -17.04
N HIS A 602 -13.02 17.73 -15.86
CA HIS A 602 -13.29 19.11 -15.52
C HIS A 602 -12.21 19.57 -14.55
N LEU A 603 -11.56 20.68 -14.88
CA LEU A 603 -10.39 21.18 -14.18
C LEU A 603 -10.60 22.62 -13.71
N ALA A 604 -10.16 22.93 -12.49
CA ALA A 604 -10.17 24.29 -11.96
C ALA A 604 -8.98 24.55 -11.04
N ILE A 605 -8.58 25.80 -10.91
CA ILE A 605 -7.58 26.29 -9.95
C ILE A 605 -8.26 27.18 -8.94
N GLY A 606 -7.98 26.92 -7.66
CA GLY A 606 -8.26 27.84 -6.57
C GLY A 606 -6.99 28.22 -5.82
N GLU A 607 -6.75 29.53 -5.66
CA GLU A 607 -5.73 30.06 -4.76
C GLU A 607 -6.39 30.60 -3.50
N PHE A 608 -5.98 30.15 -2.32
CA PHE A 608 -6.56 30.57 -1.05
C PHE A 608 -5.50 31.12 -0.11
N GLY A 609 -5.86 32.08 0.74
CA GLY A 609 -4.97 32.52 1.81
C GLY A 609 -4.41 31.34 2.63
N THR A 610 -3.11 31.36 2.92
CA THR A 610 -2.40 30.23 3.57
C THR A 610 -2.97 29.84 4.94
N SER A 611 -3.54 30.77 5.70
CA SER A 611 -4.15 30.46 7.00
C SER A 611 -5.50 29.74 6.88
N ASP A 612 -5.91 29.02 7.92
CA ASP A 612 -7.27 28.52 8.05
C ASP A 612 -8.29 29.66 7.90
N GLY A 613 -9.39 29.40 7.19
CA GLY A 613 -10.37 30.41 6.82
C GLY A 613 -9.89 31.41 5.76
N GLY A 614 -8.74 31.17 5.12
CA GLY A 614 -8.27 31.94 3.97
C GLY A 614 -9.32 31.99 2.85
N ALA A 615 -9.50 33.16 2.24
CA ALA A 615 -10.45 33.36 1.15
C ALA A 615 -9.83 33.03 -0.21
N LEU A 616 -10.69 32.60 -1.14
CA LEU A 616 -10.35 32.41 -2.54
C LEU A 616 -9.94 33.74 -3.17
N ASP A 617 -8.76 33.79 -3.79
CA ASP A 617 -8.36 34.86 -4.69
C ASP A 617 -9.10 34.72 -6.03
N THR A 618 -10.32 35.27 -6.07
CA THR A 618 -11.15 35.32 -7.28
C THR A 618 -10.47 36.03 -8.47
N GLY A 619 -9.45 36.86 -8.22
CA GLY A 619 -8.65 37.48 -9.28
C GLY A 619 -7.69 36.50 -9.96
N ARG A 620 -7.40 35.36 -9.33
CA ARG A 620 -6.48 34.31 -9.81
C ARG A 620 -7.14 32.93 -9.93
N GLN A 621 -8.43 32.78 -9.62
CA GLN A 621 -9.21 31.58 -9.92
C GLN A 621 -9.20 31.30 -11.43
N VAL A 622 -8.97 30.04 -11.82
CA VAL A 622 -8.96 29.62 -13.23
C VAL A 622 -9.88 28.44 -13.44
N PRO A 623 -10.79 28.44 -14.44
CA PRO A 623 -11.23 29.57 -15.25
C PRO A 623 -11.66 30.81 -14.46
N PRO A 624 -11.64 32.01 -15.07
CA PRO A 624 -12.14 33.23 -14.42
C PRO A 624 -13.55 33.03 -13.87
N PRO A 625 -13.86 33.54 -12.67
CA PRO A 625 -15.18 33.40 -12.07
C PRO A 625 -16.24 34.07 -12.95
N VAL A 626 -17.36 33.40 -13.13
CA VAL A 626 -18.55 33.99 -13.76
C VAL A 626 -19.21 34.96 -12.79
N THR A 627 -19.21 34.63 -11.50
CA THR A 627 -19.66 35.52 -10.42
C THR A 627 -18.58 35.63 -9.35
N VAL A 628 -18.22 36.85 -8.95
CA VAL A 628 -17.21 37.08 -7.91
C VAL A 628 -17.88 36.94 -6.53
N ASP A 629 -18.02 35.70 -6.06
CA ASP A 629 -18.66 35.36 -4.77
C ASP A 629 -17.78 34.51 -3.84
N GLY A 630 -16.57 34.14 -4.27
CA GLY A 630 -15.66 33.28 -3.51
C GLY A 630 -16.06 31.80 -3.53
N ILE A 631 -16.88 31.40 -4.50
CA ILE A 631 -17.32 30.02 -4.72
C ILE A 631 -16.81 29.58 -6.09
N ILE A 632 -16.23 28.38 -6.18
CA ILE A 632 -15.93 27.75 -7.48
C ILE A 632 -17.09 26.84 -7.85
N GLN A 633 -17.93 27.28 -8.78
CA GLN A 633 -19.14 26.57 -9.19
C GLN A 633 -18.85 25.46 -10.20
N ALA A 634 -19.75 24.48 -10.32
CA ALA A 634 -19.59 23.37 -11.28
C ALA A 634 -19.40 23.85 -12.73
N TYR A 635 -20.09 24.93 -13.11
CA TYR A 635 -20.00 25.53 -14.44
C TYR A 635 -18.77 26.42 -14.64
N GLU A 636 -17.96 26.62 -13.60
CA GLU A 636 -16.70 27.38 -13.66
C GLU A 636 -15.48 26.49 -13.86
N PHE A 637 -15.64 25.17 -13.92
CA PHE A 637 -14.57 24.26 -14.32
C PHE A 637 -14.36 24.28 -15.84
N HIS A 638 -13.12 24.13 -16.28
CA HIS A 638 -12.79 23.92 -17.68
C HIS A 638 -13.00 22.45 -18.04
N GLU A 639 -13.87 22.16 -19.00
CA GLU A 639 -13.98 20.81 -19.57
C GLU A 639 -12.84 20.54 -20.56
N LEU A 640 -12.02 19.55 -20.26
CA LEU A 640 -10.98 19.01 -21.13
C LEU A 640 -11.46 17.67 -21.74
N PRO A 641 -11.74 17.61 -23.05
CA PRO A 641 -11.99 16.36 -23.74
C PRO A 641 -10.73 15.48 -23.75
N LEU A 642 -10.92 14.18 -23.48
CA LEU A 642 -9.83 13.21 -23.45
C LEU A 642 -9.91 12.23 -24.63
N GLY A 643 -8.75 11.78 -25.07
CA GLY A 643 -8.63 10.65 -25.99
C GLY A 643 -9.06 9.33 -25.32
N PRO A 644 -9.35 8.28 -26.12
CA PRO A 644 -9.85 7.03 -25.61
C PRO A 644 -8.84 6.37 -24.66
N VAL A 645 -9.30 6.09 -23.44
CA VAL A 645 -8.57 5.36 -22.42
C VAL A 645 -9.33 4.06 -22.16
N PRO A 646 -8.72 2.88 -22.33
CA PRO A 646 -9.40 1.63 -22.08
C PRO A 646 -9.80 1.52 -20.60
N ALA A 647 -10.95 0.92 -20.34
CA ALA A 647 -11.34 0.61 -18.96
C ALA A 647 -10.40 -0.46 -18.37
N ARG A 648 -10.07 -0.30 -17.08
CA ARG A 648 -9.32 -1.26 -16.27
C ARG A 648 -10.00 -2.62 -16.23
N LEU A 649 -11.31 -2.62 -16.38
CA LEU A 649 -12.14 -3.80 -16.52
C LEU A 649 -13.16 -3.53 -17.61
N THR A 650 -13.42 -4.51 -18.47
CA THR A 650 -14.56 -4.45 -19.37
C THR A 650 -15.61 -5.45 -18.91
N VAL A 651 -16.78 -4.97 -18.54
CA VAL A 651 -17.95 -5.82 -18.28
C VAL A 651 -18.56 -6.22 -19.62
N LEU A 652 -18.72 -7.52 -19.85
CA LEU A 652 -19.43 -8.01 -21.03
C LEU A 652 -20.92 -8.15 -20.69
N GLU A 653 -21.74 -7.22 -21.18
CA GLU A 653 -23.19 -7.29 -21.05
C GLU A 653 -23.77 -8.41 -21.95
N GLY A 654 -24.59 -9.28 -21.36
CA GLY A 654 -25.37 -10.28 -22.08
C GLY A 654 -24.60 -11.55 -22.46
N ARG A 655 -24.94 -12.65 -21.79
CA ARG A 655 -24.78 -14.02 -22.31
C ARG A 655 -26.13 -14.63 -22.63
#